data_AF-A0A3A0DDP8-F1
#
_entry.id   AF-A0A3A0DDP8-F1
#
_cell.length_a   1.000
_cell.length_b   1.000
_cell.length_c   1.000
_cell.angle_alpha   90.00
_cell.angle_beta   90.00
_cell.angle_gamma   90.00
#
_symmetry.space_group_name_H-M   'P 1'
#
loop_
_entity.id
_entity.type
_entity.pdbx_description
1 polymer ?
#
loop_
_entity_poly.entity_id
_entity_poly.type
_entity_poly.pdbx_seq_one_letter_code
_entity_poly.pdbx_strand_id
1 'polypeptide(L)'
;MPAVRTYDPRVSPFDEAGATGLTRLYGGLGQRWRPSSLQRKVAVDSTGQYITIREELFEQPIRAPYKAPIQLYYAERLRNNEFKLWQSALAKSLSPGAEARTGRGGLDVDIPVPIKSRAFAQIFGGSSVGLNVQGDIQIDGGFRKENRTEQRTAFNYGSNTNFKMTQKQRFTVTGRIGEKVTVNVDQDSERAFDFENNIKLNYTGFEDDILKKVEAGNIALSLPGTRYVTFGGGNAGLFGLKSEMQLGNLFVTAIASQEKGESKKLSASGGAQAKDYNVRDLNYMRDTYFFLHREYRENFRYYSEKWRHLAVPTGRQIRRLEVYVTGRLDDPKNIPGDAYREALLDAEGNVLVLDERERVSGSFRKLVPEQDYRYEPTLGYIRLTQRAQEGEALAVAYETNDGEIHGDINFVTGRPFRLKLLRERTTLPAPRDLDDTWHLEWKNVYDLGSRNIPEEGLDIRVYFQPGSAGTPEETLILPGGGQISYLNIFGLDETNVNGERRPDNQIDLDGFVVNRGAGELTFPFLRPFDARDSVFVFDQASQSFQVFKNPLPLDKQVTAMYDTASYSEQQRLTKFIIEVKSQNKTSTYQLGFNVIEGSEEVSLRGNRLVRDTDYVIDYFSGTLTVTNPEANKPDAQLEITYQNNQLFQLEKKSILGSRAEFRINKDSFIGGTLLYLSERSLEQRVRLSGGEDRGPMKNLVWDFNTRLQFQPNFLSRALDALPIIATQQASTLNLEGEIAQIIPNPNALNNKETGDPNGVAYVDDFE
;
A
#
# COMPACT_ATOMS: atom_id res chain seq x y z
N MET A 1 -51.92 -64.71 -3.67
CA MET A 1 -52.25 -63.27 -3.72
C MET A 1 -50.99 -62.53 -4.18
N PRO A 2 -50.99 -61.81 -5.32
CA PRO A 2 -49.82 -61.03 -5.69
C PRO A 2 -49.72 -59.79 -4.79
N ALA A 3 -48.54 -59.56 -4.23
CA ALA A 3 -48.24 -58.48 -3.31
C ALA A 3 -48.49 -57.11 -3.97
N VAL A 4 -49.27 -56.25 -3.32
CA VAL A 4 -49.49 -54.86 -3.71
C VAL A 4 -48.16 -54.12 -3.56
N ARG A 5 -47.52 -53.75 -4.68
CA ARG A 5 -46.32 -52.91 -4.66
C ARG A 5 -46.71 -51.45 -4.43
N THR A 6 -46.24 -50.87 -3.33
CA THR A 6 -46.29 -49.42 -3.05
C THR A 6 -45.18 -48.68 -3.83
N TYR A 7 -45.31 -47.36 -3.95
CA TYR A 7 -44.31 -46.51 -4.63
C TYR A 7 -42.94 -46.61 -3.94
N ASP A 8 -41.85 -46.65 -4.73
CA ASP A 8 -40.50 -46.53 -4.19
C ASP A 8 -40.34 -45.12 -3.57
N PRO A 9 -40.04 -45.00 -2.27
CA PRO A 9 -39.91 -43.70 -1.61
C PRO A 9 -38.79 -42.81 -2.19
N ARG A 10 -37.89 -43.36 -3.03
CA ARG A 10 -36.82 -42.60 -3.69
C ARG A 10 -37.23 -41.96 -5.00
N VAL A 11 -38.42 -42.26 -5.52
CA VAL A 11 -38.88 -41.75 -6.82
C VAL A 11 -40.24 -41.09 -6.65
N SER A 12 -40.31 -39.78 -6.98
CA SER A 12 -41.55 -39.01 -6.86
C SER A 12 -42.68 -39.68 -7.65
N PRO A 13 -43.84 -39.95 -7.03
CA PRO A 13 -45.00 -40.53 -7.72
C PRO A 13 -45.53 -39.64 -8.84
N PHE A 14 -45.11 -38.37 -8.88
CA PHE A 14 -45.46 -37.37 -9.88
C PHE A 14 -44.54 -37.39 -11.10
N ASP A 15 -43.36 -38.00 -11.00
CA ASP A 15 -42.43 -38.13 -12.12
C ASP A 15 -42.85 -39.24 -13.08
N GLU A 16 -43.35 -38.85 -14.26
CA GLU A 16 -43.74 -39.76 -15.33
C GLU A 16 -42.61 -40.69 -15.75
N ALA A 17 -41.35 -40.26 -15.60
CA ALA A 17 -40.16 -40.92 -16.11
C ALA A 17 -39.66 -42.05 -15.17
N GLY A 18 -39.63 -41.82 -13.86
CA GLY A 18 -39.12 -42.77 -12.87
C GLY A 18 -40.14 -43.72 -12.24
N ALA A 19 -41.43 -43.41 -12.26
CA ALA A 19 -42.40 -44.07 -11.38
C ALA A 19 -42.86 -45.49 -11.80
N THR A 20 -42.25 -46.14 -12.79
CA THR A 20 -42.72 -47.44 -13.33
C THR A 20 -42.24 -48.69 -12.56
N GLY A 21 -41.50 -48.56 -11.45
CA GLY A 21 -41.16 -49.69 -10.56
C GLY A 21 -40.33 -50.82 -11.20
N LEU A 22 -39.83 -50.62 -12.42
CA LEU A 22 -39.01 -51.54 -13.20
C LEU A 22 -37.54 -51.09 -13.28
N THR A 23 -37.18 -50.05 -12.53
CA THR A 23 -35.87 -49.38 -12.57
C THR A 23 -34.68 -50.25 -12.16
N ARG A 24 -34.90 -51.44 -11.57
CA ARG A 24 -33.84 -52.40 -11.21
C ARG A 24 -33.47 -53.43 -12.28
N LEU A 25 -34.18 -53.50 -13.41
CA LEU A 25 -33.86 -54.48 -14.48
C LEU A 25 -33.18 -53.88 -15.72
N TYR A 26 -33.03 -52.56 -15.82
CA TYR A 26 -32.43 -51.92 -16.99
C TYR A 26 -31.51 -50.77 -16.57
N GLY A 27 -30.50 -51.13 -15.77
CA GLY A 27 -29.35 -50.27 -15.56
C GLY A 27 -28.50 -50.23 -16.83
N GLY A 28 -28.37 -49.04 -17.40
CA GLY A 28 -27.35 -48.73 -18.40
C GLY A 28 -27.63 -49.29 -19.79
N LEU A 29 -28.48 -48.62 -20.57
CA LEU A 29 -28.38 -48.41 -22.02
C LEU A 29 -29.61 -47.58 -22.44
N GLY A 30 -29.36 -46.48 -23.15
CA GLY A 30 -30.39 -45.54 -23.57
C GLY A 30 -31.38 -46.16 -24.54
N GLN A 31 -32.54 -46.60 -24.03
CA GLN A 31 -33.87 -46.48 -24.62
C GLN A 31 -34.87 -47.07 -23.62
N ARG A 32 -35.77 -46.24 -23.11
CA ARG A 32 -36.85 -46.67 -22.22
C ARG A 32 -37.88 -47.45 -23.03
N TRP A 33 -37.85 -48.78 -22.97
CA TRP A 33 -38.93 -49.60 -23.53
C TRP A 33 -40.18 -49.44 -22.65
N ARG A 34 -41.14 -48.65 -23.11
CA ARG A 34 -42.48 -48.56 -22.52
C ARG A 34 -43.44 -49.34 -23.41
N PRO A 35 -44.12 -50.39 -22.90
CA PRO A 35 -45.19 -51.03 -23.66
C PRO A 35 -46.24 -49.96 -24.02
N SER A 36 -46.66 -49.89 -25.28
CA SER A 36 -47.72 -48.97 -25.71
C SER A 36 -49.05 -49.20 -24.98
N SER A 37 -49.23 -50.39 -24.38
CA SER A 37 -50.37 -50.76 -23.57
C SER A 37 -50.33 -50.25 -22.12
N LEU A 38 -49.23 -49.62 -21.68
CA LEU A 38 -49.13 -49.00 -20.35
C LEU A 38 -49.63 -47.55 -20.42
N GLN A 39 -50.77 -47.27 -19.80
CA GLN A 39 -51.38 -45.94 -19.73
C GLN A 39 -51.35 -45.38 -18.32
N ARG A 40 -50.91 -44.12 -18.18
CA ARG A 40 -51.03 -43.34 -16.94
C ARG A 40 -52.15 -42.33 -17.09
N LYS A 41 -53.17 -42.40 -16.23
CA LYS A 41 -54.31 -41.48 -16.21
C LYS A 41 -54.25 -40.64 -14.95
N VAL A 42 -54.38 -39.32 -15.10
CA VAL A 42 -54.46 -38.38 -13.99
C VAL A 42 -55.86 -37.77 -14.00
N ALA A 43 -56.62 -37.97 -12.93
CA ALA A 43 -57.96 -37.42 -12.77
C ALA A 43 -58.00 -36.52 -11.53
N VAL A 44 -58.61 -35.35 -11.66
CA VAL A 44 -58.93 -34.50 -10.51
C VAL A 44 -60.23 -35.02 -9.91
N ASP A 45 -60.32 -35.05 -8.58
CA ASP A 45 -61.57 -35.43 -7.92
C ASP A 45 -62.65 -34.35 -8.04
N SER A 46 -63.89 -34.70 -7.76
CA SER A 46 -65.05 -33.83 -7.93
C SER A 46 -65.02 -32.56 -7.06
N THR A 47 -64.20 -32.54 -6.00
CA THR A 47 -63.99 -31.36 -5.15
C THR A 47 -62.89 -30.45 -5.66
N GLY A 48 -62.11 -30.86 -6.67
CA GLY A 48 -60.99 -30.09 -7.22
C GLY A 48 -59.76 -30.01 -6.31
N GLN A 49 -59.78 -30.68 -5.15
CA GLN A 49 -58.76 -30.54 -4.12
C GLN A 49 -57.68 -31.62 -4.20
N TYR A 50 -57.98 -32.76 -4.82
CA TYR A 50 -57.05 -33.87 -4.91
C TYR A 50 -56.94 -34.38 -6.35
N ILE A 51 -55.77 -34.90 -6.66
CA ILE A 51 -55.54 -35.65 -7.88
C ILE A 51 -55.42 -37.13 -7.56
N THR A 52 -55.88 -37.97 -8.48
CA THR A 52 -55.71 -39.41 -8.44
C THR A 52 -54.96 -39.85 -9.68
N ILE A 53 -53.82 -40.51 -9.47
CA ILE A 53 -52.96 -41.05 -10.53
C ILE A 53 -53.19 -42.56 -10.60
N ARG A 54 -53.61 -43.03 -11.77
CA ARG A 54 -53.80 -44.45 -12.09
C ARG A 54 -52.80 -44.89 -13.14
N GLU A 55 -52.28 -46.09 -12.99
CA GLU A 55 -51.50 -46.76 -14.02
C GLU A 55 -52.15 -48.08 -14.38
N GLU A 56 -52.42 -48.24 -15.66
CA GLU A 56 -53.18 -49.33 -16.24
C GLU A 56 -52.32 -50.00 -17.31
N LEU A 57 -52.28 -51.33 -17.32
CA LEU A 57 -51.67 -52.13 -18.38
C LEU A 57 -52.77 -53.02 -18.95
N PHE A 58 -53.07 -52.90 -20.25
CA PHE A 58 -54.23 -53.57 -20.86
C PHE A 58 -55.54 -53.29 -20.11
N GLU A 59 -55.76 -52.01 -19.74
CA GLU A 59 -56.94 -51.53 -18.99
C GLU A 59 -57.11 -52.14 -17.58
N GLN A 60 -56.13 -52.90 -17.10
CA GLN A 60 -56.10 -53.46 -15.75
C GLN A 60 -55.15 -52.60 -14.88
N PRO A 61 -55.59 -52.15 -13.68
CA PRO A 61 -54.74 -51.36 -12.80
C PRO A 61 -53.59 -52.22 -12.28
N ILE A 62 -52.35 -51.79 -12.55
CA ILE A 62 -51.15 -52.53 -12.13
C ILE A 62 -50.71 -52.21 -10.70
N ARG A 63 -51.24 -51.13 -10.12
CA ARG A 63 -50.99 -50.72 -8.74
C ARG A 63 -52.14 -49.89 -8.18
N ALA A 64 -52.16 -49.74 -6.85
CA ALA A 64 -53.12 -48.90 -6.18
C ALA A 64 -53.01 -47.44 -6.68
N PRO A 65 -54.14 -46.75 -6.92
CA PRO A 65 -54.14 -45.36 -7.33
C PRO A 65 -53.48 -44.47 -6.27
N TYR A 66 -52.66 -43.52 -6.71
CA TYR A 66 -52.02 -42.57 -5.82
C TYR A 66 -52.87 -41.31 -5.73
N LYS A 67 -53.38 -41.00 -4.53
CA LYS A 67 -54.16 -39.79 -4.26
C LYS A 67 -53.29 -38.76 -3.52
N ALA A 68 -53.24 -37.53 -4.03
CA ALA A 68 -52.47 -36.45 -3.41
C ALA A 68 -53.19 -35.10 -3.55
N PRO A 69 -52.93 -34.14 -2.63
CA PRO A 69 -53.42 -32.77 -2.78
C PRO A 69 -52.95 -32.16 -4.10
N ILE A 70 -53.83 -31.42 -4.76
CA ILE A 70 -53.55 -30.82 -6.06
C ILE A 70 -52.39 -29.81 -6.00
N GLN A 71 -52.22 -29.13 -4.86
CA GLN A 71 -51.12 -28.19 -4.64
C GLN A 71 -49.76 -28.89 -4.65
N LEU A 72 -49.67 -30.09 -4.06
CA LEU A 72 -48.45 -30.89 -4.06
C LEU A 72 -48.10 -31.34 -5.49
N TYR A 73 -49.12 -31.73 -6.27
CA TYR A 73 -48.93 -32.08 -7.68
C TYR A 73 -48.41 -30.89 -8.51
N TYR A 74 -48.97 -29.69 -8.32
CA TYR A 74 -48.51 -28.50 -9.03
C TYR A 74 -47.07 -28.13 -8.67
N ALA A 75 -46.72 -28.12 -7.38
CA ALA A 75 -45.37 -27.80 -6.92
C ALA A 75 -44.33 -28.78 -7.52
N GLU A 76 -44.65 -30.07 -7.53
CA GLU A 76 -43.78 -31.12 -8.07
C GLU A 76 -43.70 -31.09 -9.62
N ARG A 77 -44.81 -30.77 -10.31
CA ARG A 77 -44.80 -30.58 -11.77
C ARG A 77 -44.02 -29.34 -12.17
N LEU A 78 -44.14 -28.25 -11.41
CA LEU A 78 -43.38 -27.01 -11.66
C LEU A 78 -41.89 -27.27 -11.51
N ARG A 79 -41.47 -27.85 -10.38
CA ARG A 79 -40.06 -28.23 -10.14
C ARG A 79 -39.52 -29.17 -11.22
N ASN A 80 -40.28 -30.19 -11.64
CA ASN A 80 -39.84 -31.10 -12.70
C ASN A 80 -39.78 -30.43 -14.07
N ASN A 81 -40.70 -29.51 -14.38
CA ASN A 81 -40.68 -28.75 -15.63
C ASN A 81 -39.51 -27.76 -15.65
N GLU A 82 -39.23 -27.07 -14.54
CA GLU A 82 -38.05 -26.20 -14.39
C GLU A 82 -36.76 -27.00 -14.56
N PHE A 83 -36.67 -28.19 -13.96
CA PHE A 83 -35.52 -29.07 -14.13
C PHE A 83 -35.36 -29.56 -15.57
N LYS A 84 -36.45 -29.93 -16.27
CA LYS A 84 -36.41 -30.29 -17.70
C LYS A 84 -36.08 -29.12 -18.60
N LEU A 85 -36.61 -27.93 -18.31
CA LEU A 85 -36.26 -26.68 -18.99
C LEU A 85 -34.77 -26.36 -18.81
N TRP A 86 -34.26 -26.48 -17.58
CA TRP A 86 -32.86 -26.31 -17.27
C TRP A 86 -31.99 -27.35 -17.99
N GLN A 87 -32.34 -28.64 -17.96
CA GLN A 87 -31.64 -29.68 -18.70
C GLN A 87 -31.67 -29.45 -20.21
N SER A 88 -32.80 -29.03 -20.77
CA SER A 88 -32.89 -28.73 -22.20
C SER A 88 -32.09 -27.48 -22.57
N ALA A 89 -32.07 -26.44 -21.73
CA ALA A 89 -31.24 -25.26 -21.93
C ALA A 89 -29.75 -25.61 -21.84
N LEU A 90 -29.37 -26.43 -20.86
CA LEU A 90 -28.00 -26.92 -20.68
C LEU A 90 -27.56 -27.83 -21.83
N ALA A 91 -28.43 -28.74 -22.26
CA ALA A 91 -28.18 -29.59 -23.42
C ALA A 91 -28.06 -28.75 -24.68
N LYS A 92 -28.89 -27.71 -24.86
CA LYS A 92 -28.81 -26.79 -26.01
C LYS A 92 -27.54 -25.92 -25.98
N SER A 93 -27.05 -25.55 -24.79
CA SER A 93 -25.74 -24.91 -24.63
C SER A 93 -24.55 -25.88 -24.81
N LEU A 94 -24.78 -27.20 -24.72
CA LEU A 94 -23.77 -28.25 -24.88
C LEU A 94 -23.89 -29.03 -26.20
N SER A 95 -24.89 -28.72 -27.04
CA SER A 95 -25.14 -29.40 -28.32
C SER A 95 -24.24 -28.81 -29.41
N PRO A 96 -23.32 -29.59 -30.00
CA PRO A 96 -22.51 -29.15 -31.13
C PRO A 96 -23.36 -29.22 -32.41
N GLY A 97 -24.14 -28.18 -32.68
CA GLY A 97 -25.09 -28.19 -33.80
C GLY A 97 -25.50 -26.83 -34.38
N ALA A 98 -24.99 -25.73 -33.86
CA ALA A 98 -24.89 -24.48 -34.62
C ALA A 98 -23.44 -24.40 -35.10
N GLU A 99 -23.25 -24.26 -36.41
CA GLU A 99 -21.96 -24.32 -37.11
C GLU A 99 -20.84 -23.63 -36.34
N ALA A 100 -19.96 -24.46 -35.76
CA ALA A 100 -18.68 -24.04 -35.25
C ALA A 100 -17.83 -23.56 -36.43
N ARG A 101 -17.91 -22.27 -36.74
CA ARG A 101 -16.77 -21.57 -37.33
C ARG A 101 -15.67 -21.65 -36.29
N THR A 102 -14.67 -22.47 -36.58
CA THR A 102 -13.37 -22.52 -35.91
C THR A 102 -12.68 -21.16 -36.06
N GLY A 103 -13.14 -20.20 -35.28
CA GLY A 103 -12.57 -18.89 -35.11
C GLY A 103 -12.68 -18.57 -33.62
N ARG A 104 -11.55 -18.26 -33.01
CA ARG A 104 -11.38 -17.83 -31.62
C ARG A 104 -12.23 -16.57 -31.37
N GLY A 105 -13.51 -16.72 -31.05
CA GLY A 105 -14.47 -15.63 -30.92
C GLY A 105 -15.73 -16.12 -30.20
N GLY A 106 -16.20 -15.33 -29.24
CA GLY A 106 -17.19 -15.70 -28.21
C GLY A 106 -18.56 -16.14 -28.70
N LEU A 107 -19.35 -16.65 -27.74
CA LEU A 107 -20.74 -17.06 -27.89
C LEU A 107 -21.65 -15.87 -28.22
N ASP A 108 -21.92 -15.62 -29.49
CA ASP A 108 -22.93 -14.63 -29.89
C ASP A 108 -24.33 -15.23 -29.73
N VAL A 109 -25.05 -14.82 -28.68
CA VAL A 109 -26.40 -15.29 -28.37
C VAL A 109 -27.37 -14.11 -28.45
N ASP A 110 -27.76 -13.75 -29.67
CA ASP A 110 -28.87 -12.81 -29.89
C ASP A 110 -30.20 -13.56 -29.72
N ILE A 111 -30.82 -13.42 -28.54
CA ILE A 111 -32.17 -13.92 -28.30
C ILE A 111 -33.10 -12.70 -28.16
N PRO A 112 -33.68 -12.20 -29.26
CA PRO A 112 -34.78 -11.24 -29.16
C PRO A 112 -36.00 -11.97 -28.58
N VAL A 113 -36.13 -12.01 -27.25
CA VAL A 113 -37.34 -12.46 -26.58
C VAL A 113 -38.27 -11.25 -26.43
N PRO A 114 -39.35 -11.12 -27.22
CA PRO A 114 -40.31 -10.05 -27.01
C PRO A 114 -41.02 -10.23 -25.67
N ILE A 115 -40.77 -9.32 -24.72
CA ILE A 115 -41.43 -9.32 -23.41
C ILE A 115 -42.83 -8.72 -23.58
N LYS A 116 -43.87 -9.56 -23.54
CA LYS A 116 -45.29 -9.15 -23.67
C LYS A 116 -45.82 -8.53 -22.36
N SER A 117 -45.21 -7.44 -21.90
CA SER A 117 -45.67 -6.69 -20.73
C SER A 117 -45.84 -5.21 -21.07
N ARG A 118 -47.05 -4.67 -20.84
CA ARG A 118 -47.33 -3.23 -21.02
C ARG A 118 -46.51 -2.37 -20.05
N ALA A 119 -46.36 -2.83 -18.81
CA ALA A 119 -45.54 -2.14 -17.80
C ALA A 119 -44.06 -2.10 -18.20
N PHE A 120 -43.55 -3.18 -18.78
CA PHE A 120 -42.17 -3.24 -19.29
C PHE A 120 -41.97 -2.27 -20.45
N ALA A 121 -42.87 -2.28 -21.44
CA ALA A 121 -42.79 -1.37 -22.57
C ALA A 121 -42.87 0.11 -22.17
N GLN A 122 -43.68 0.44 -21.16
CA GLN A 122 -43.79 1.80 -20.63
C GLN A 122 -42.50 2.28 -19.94
N ILE A 123 -41.83 1.41 -19.19
CA ILE A 123 -40.59 1.75 -18.47
C ILE A 123 -39.40 1.79 -19.42
N PHE A 124 -39.25 0.82 -20.33
CA PHE A 124 -38.04 0.65 -21.15
C PHE A 124 -38.17 1.18 -22.58
N GLY A 125 -39.34 1.70 -22.98
CA GLY A 125 -39.59 2.23 -24.32
C GLY A 125 -39.68 1.15 -25.40
N GLY A 126 -39.99 -0.10 -25.03
CA GLY A 126 -40.08 -1.21 -25.97
C GLY A 126 -40.14 -2.57 -25.28
N SER A 127 -40.41 -3.63 -26.05
CA SER A 127 -40.48 -5.02 -25.56
C SER A 127 -39.27 -5.88 -25.98
N SER A 128 -38.31 -5.30 -26.70
CA SER A 128 -37.10 -5.98 -27.16
C SER A 128 -36.00 -5.93 -26.11
N VAL A 129 -35.23 -7.01 -26.02
CA VAL A 129 -33.99 -7.08 -25.27
C VAL A 129 -32.95 -7.64 -26.23
N GLY A 130 -31.90 -6.88 -26.50
CA GLY A 130 -30.76 -7.32 -27.28
C GLY A 130 -29.51 -7.19 -26.43
N LEU A 131 -28.97 -8.31 -25.96
CA LEU A 131 -27.72 -8.37 -25.20
C LEU A 131 -26.73 -9.25 -25.96
N ASN A 132 -25.57 -8.70 -26.24
CA ASN A 132 -24.42 -9.42 -26.76
C ASN A 132 -23.48 -9.72 -25.59
N VAL A 133 -23.17 -10.99 -25.39
CA VAL A 133 -22.25 -11.47 -24.35
C VAL A 133 -21.03 -12.06 -25.05
N GLN A 134 -19.85 -11.51 -24.81
CA GLN A 134 -18.61 -12.00 -25.40
C GLN A 134 -17.64 -12.38 -24.29
N GLY A 135 -17.12 -13.61 -24.28
CA GLY A 135 -16.16 -14.03 -23.28
C GLY A 135 -16.14 -15.52 -23.01
N ASP A 136 -15.38 -15.91 -22.00
CA ASP A 136 -15.27 -17.26 -21.49
C ASP A 136 -15.53 -17.32 -19.98
N ILE A 137 -16.21 -18.37 -19.55
CA ILE A 137 -16.40 -18.71 -18.14
C ILE A 137 -15.87 -20.12 -17.96
N GLN A 138 -14.72 -20.26 -17.32
CA GLN A 138 -14.11 -21.53 -16.99
C GLN A 138 -14.47 -21.93 -15.55
N ILE A 139 -14.99 -23.14 -15.38
CA ILE A 139 -15.28 -23.72 -14.07
C ILE A 139 -14.51 -25.03 -13.99
N ASP A 140 -13.50 -25.08 -13.13
CA ASP A 140 -12.75 -26.29 -12.85
C ASP A 140 -13.18 -26.86 -11.49
N GLY A 141 -13.72 -28.08 -11.49
CA GLY A 141 -14.07 -28.82 -10.28
C GLY A 141 -13.21 -30.07 -10.17
N GLY A 142 -12.63 -30.32 -9.00
CA GLY A 142 -11.83 -31.51 -8.75
C GLY A 142 -11.85 -31.93 -7.29
N PHE A 143 -11.80 -33.25 -7.05
CA PHE A 143 -11.57 -33.79 -5.71
C PHE A 143 -10.07 -33.95 -5.48
N ARG A 144 -9.54 -33.33 -4.43
CA ARG A 144 -8.15 -33.51 -3.99
C ARG A 144 -8.14 -34.37 -2.74
N LYS A 145 -7.57 -35.56 -2.84
CA LYS A 145 -7.25 -36.42 -1.69
C LYS A 145 -5.77 -36.25 -1.35
N GLU A 146 -5.48 -35.73 -0.17
CA GLU A 146 -4.11 -35.56 0.30
C GLU A 146 -3.82 -36.58 1.40
N ASN A 147 -2.88 -37.49 1.15
CA ASN A 147 -2.38 -38.42 2.15
C ASN A 147 -1.07 -37.84 2.69
N ARG A 148 -1.09 -37.28 3.89
CA ARG A 148 0.14 -36.87 4.59
C ARG A 148 0.65 -38.04 5.40
N THR A 149 1.85 -38.50 5.11
CA THR A 149 2.58 -39.44 5.96
C THR A 149 3.59 -38.62 6.75
N GLU A 150 3.21 -38.14 7.92
CA GLU A 150 4.18 -37.54 8.84
C GLU A 150 4.55 -38.54 9.92
N GLN A 151 5.82 -38.98 9.89
CA GLN A 151 6.51 -39.48 11.06
C GLN A 151 6.77 -38.28 12.00
N ARG A 152 5.79 -37.95 12.87
CA ARG A 152 5.97 -37.53 14.28
C ARG A 152 4.66 -36.95 14.85
N THR A 153 4.14 -37.66 15.86
CA THR A 153 3.35 -37.13 17.00
C THR A 153 2.09 -36.29 16.72
N ALA A 154 1.11 -36.85 16.00
CA ALA A 154 -0.32 -36.60 16.27
C ALA A 154 -1.17 -37.74 15.68
N PHE A 155 -1.81 -38.55 16.53
CA PHE A 155 -2.49 -39.79 16.13
C PHE A 155 -3.82 -39.64 15.34
N ASN A 156 -4.25 -38.44 14.93
CA ASN A 156 -5.61 -38.22 14.43
C ASN A 156 -5.80 -37.41 13.13
N TYR A 157 -4.76 -37.15 12.32
CA TYR A 157 -4.98 -36.58 10.98
C TYR A 157 -5.03 -37.68 9.90
N GLY A 158 -6.23 -38.22 9.67
CA GLY A 158 -6.51 -39.12 8.55
C GLY A 158 -6.53 -38.39 7.19
N SER A 159 -6.55 -39.15 6.09
CA SER A 159 -6.60 -38.62 4.72
C SER A 159 -7.75 -37.61 4.55
N ASN A 160 -7.46 -36.39 4.12
CA ASN A 160 -8.47 -35.37 3.88
C ASN A 160 -8.87 -35.36 2.40
N THR A 161 -10.18 -35.40 2.12
CA THR A 161 -10.74 -35.33 0.76
C THR A 161 -11.53 -34.05 0.62
N ASN A 162 -11.02 -33.11 -0.16
CA ASN A 162 -11.62 -31.78 -0.33
C ASN A 162 -12.12 -31.63 -1.76
N PHE A 163 -13.33 -31.11 -1.94
CA PHE A 163 -13.78 -30.63 -3.24
C PHE A 163 -13.21 -29.22 -3.46
N LYS A 164 -12.45 -29.03 -4.54
CA LYS A 164 -11.93 -27.74 -4.97
C LYS A 164 -12.68 -27.33 -6.24
N MET A 165 -13.32 -26.17 -6.19
CA MET A 165 -13.93 -25.52 -7.35
C MET A 165 -13.23 -24.19 -7.57
N THR A 166 -12.72 -23.96 -8.78
CA THR A 166 -12.22 -22.65 -9.21
C THR A 166 -13.07 -22.16 -10.37
N GLN A 167 -13.52 -20.91 -10.29
CA GLN A 167 -14.28 -20.26 -11.35
C GLN A 167 -13.47 -19.07 -11.85
N LYS A 168 -13.19 -19.04 -13.14
CA LYS A 168 -12.58 -17.92 -13.86
C LYS A 168 -13.62 -17.36 -14.81
N GLN A 169 -13.92 -16.07 -14.70
CA GLN A 169 -14.93 -15.40 -15.50
C GLN A 169 -14.24 -14.26 -16.25
N ARG A 170 -14.33 -14.25 -17.58
CA ARG A 170 -13.83 -13.18 -18.43
C ARG A 170 -14.85 -12.88 -19.49
N PHE A 171 -15.73 -11.92 -19.25
CA PHE A 171 -16.79 -11.60 -20.19
C PHE A 171 -17.15 -10.12 -20.22
N THR A 172 -17.56 -9.69 -21.41
CA THR A 172 -18.14 -8.38 -21.67
C THR A 172 -19.60 -8.58 -22.06
N VAL A 173 -20.51 -7.77 -21.50
CA VAL A 173 -21.92 -7.70 -21.92
C VAL A 173 -22.17 -6.31 -22.47
N THR A 174 -22.63 -6.23 -23.71
CA THR A 174 -23.09 -4.97 -24.32
C THR A 174 -24.50 -5.15 -24.86
N GLY A 175 -25.34 -4.12 -24.78
CA GLY A 175 -26.66 -4.24 -25.36
C GLY A 175 -27.65 -3.17 -24.94
N ARG A 176 -28.88 -3.32 -25.44
CA ARG A 176 -29.99 -2.40 -25.17
C ARG A 176 -31.22 -3.16 -24.71
N ILE A 177 -31.91 -2.59 -23.73
CA ILE A 177 -33.19 -3.07 -23.20
C ILE A 177 -34.23 -2.01 -23.60
N GLY A 178 -35.10 -2.36 -24.54
CA GLY A 178 -35.97 -1.43 -25.23
C GLY A 178 -35.17 -0.31 -25.92
N GLU A 179 -35.72 0.90 -25.91
CA GLU A 179 -35.08 2.09 -26.48
C GLU A 179 -34.32 2.92 -25.42
N LYS A 180 -34.71 2.77 -24.15
CA LYS A 180 -34.26 3.66 -23.07
C LYS A 180 -33.04 3.19 -22.31
N VAL A 181 -32.75 1.87 -22.26
CA VAL A 181 -31.67 1.35 -21.40
C VAL A 181 -30.53 0.76 -22.23
N THR A 182 -29.30 1.15 -21.90
CA THR A 182 -28.05 0.60 -22.44
C THR A 182 -27.26 -0.07 -21.33
N VAL A 183 -26.75 -1.27 -21.59
CA VAL A 183 -25.97 -2.08 -20.67
C VAL A 183 -24.56 -2.22 -21.22
N ASN A 184 -23.56 -1.93 -20.40
CA ASN A 184 -22.15 -2.24 -20.66
C ASN A 184 -21.55 -2.84 -19.39
N VAL A 185 -21.12 -4.09 -19.45
CA VAL A 185 -20.47 -4.80 -18.34
C VAL A 185 -19.16 -5.36 -18.86
N ASP A 186 -18.09 -5.21 -18.09
CA ASP A 186 -16.79 -5.78 -18.38
C ASP A 186 -16.22 -6.40 -17.09
N GLN A 187 -16.21 -7.73 -17.05
CA GLN A 187 -15.91 -8.52 -15.87
C GLN A 187 -14.77 -9.49 -16.15
N ASP A 188 -13.70 -9.41 -15.36
CA ASP A 188 -12.61 -10.38 -15.34
C ASP A 188 -12.23 -10.69 -13.88
N SER A 189 -12.41 -11.95 -13.49
CA SER A 189 -12.11 -12.43 -12.14
C SER A 189 -10.61 -12.66 -11.87
N GLU A 190 -9.77 -12.58 -12.91
CA GLU A 190 -8.31 -12.70 -12.80
C GLU A 190 -7.60 -11.33 -12.81
N ARG A 191 -8.34 -10.22 -12.85
CA ARG A 191 -7.78 -8.88 -12.61
C ARG A 191 -7.22 -8.80 -11.20
N ALA A 192 -6.11 -8.06 -11.05
CA ALA A 192 -5.46 -7.91 -9.77
C ALA A 192 -6.37 -7.22 -8.74
N PHE A 193 -7.27 -6.35 -9.21
CA PHE A 193 -8.18 -5.60 -8.36
C PHE A 193 -9.63 -5.55 -8.86
N ASP A 194 -10.58 -5.60 -7.93
CA ASP A 194 -12.02 -5.60 -8.21
C ASP A 194 -12.53 -4.29 -8.84
N PHE A 195 -11.84 -3.16 -8.66
CA PHE A 195 -12.25 -1.87 -9.21
C PHE A 195 -12.04 -1.76 -10.73
N GLU A 196 -11.18 -2.59 -11.30
CA GLU A 196 -10.94 -2.67 -12.75
C GLU A 196 -12.14 -3.29 -13.48
N ASN A 197 -13.04 -3.97 -12.75
CA ASN A 197 -14.32 -4.43 -13.28
C ASN A 197 -15.31 -3.27 -13.42
N ASN A 198 -15.85 -3.11 -14.63
CA ASN A 198 -16.72 -1.99 -14.97
C ASN A 198 -18.15 -2.50 -15.21
N ILE A 199 -19.11 -1.87 -14.55
CA ILE A 199 -20.54 -2.10 -14.77
C ILE A 199 -21.16 -0.73 -15.02
N LYS A 200 -21.75 -0.51 -16.19
CA LYS A 200 -22.43 0.73 -16.53
C LYS A 200 -23.79 0.47 -17.14
N LEU A 201 -24.82 0.87 -16.42
CA LEU A 201 -26.21 0.83 -16.85
C LEU A 201 -26.70 2.26 -17.04
N ASN A 202 -27.13 2.60 -18.25
CA ASN A 202 -27.62 3.94 -18.58
C ASN A 202 -29.07 3.86 -19.04
N TYR A 203 -29.97 4.52 -18.31
CA TYR A 203 -31.33 4.85 -18.74
C TYR A 203 -31.35 6.27 -19.30
N THR A 204 -31.97 6.46 -20.47
CA THR A 204 -32.25 7.77 -21.07
C THR A 204 -33.75 7.86 -21.35
N GLY A 205 -34.43 8.81 -20.71
CA GLY A 205 -35.84 9.08 -20.94
C GLY A 205 -36.09 9.78 -22.28
N PHE A 206 -37.34 9.81 -22.71
CA PHE A 206 -37.74 10.59 -23.89
C PHE A 206 -37.78 12.10 -23.58
N GLU A 207 -37.96 12.92 -24.61
CA GLU A 207 -37.98 14.40 -24.49
C GLU A 207 -39.03 14.92 -23.51
N ASP A 208 -40.17 14.23 -23.36
CA ASP A 208 -41.26 14.62 -22.45
C ASP A 208 -41.16 14.00 -21.05
N ASP A 209 -40.23 13.08 -20.81
CA ASP A 209 -40.11 12.40 -19.52
C ASP A 209 -39.50 13.34 -18.47
N ILE A 210 -40.04 13.33 -17.24
CA ILE A 210 -39.42 14.06 -16.10
C ILE A 210 -38.04 13.48 -15.77
N LEU A 211 -37.92 12.15 -15.78
CA LEU A 211 -36.66 11.45 -15.55
C LEU A 211 -35.85 11.42 -16.85
N LYS A 212 -34.79 12.23 -16.92
CA LYS A 212 -33.95 12.37 -18.12
C LYS A 212 -32.89 11.29 -18.22
N LYS A 213 -32.20 11.02 -17.12
CA LYS A 213 -31.10 10.05 -17.12
C LYS A 213 -31.02 9.30 -15.80
N VAL A 214 -30.74 8.00 -15.84
CA VAL A 214 -30.28 7.24 -14.67
C VAL A 214 -29.02 6.49 -15.05
N GLU A 215 -27.96 6.64 -14.27
CA GLU A 215 -26.74 5.85 -14.41
C GLU A 215 -26.59 4.96 -13.17
N ALA A 216 -26.23 3.69 -13.37
CA ALA A 216 -25.95 2.77 -12.27
C ALA A 216 -24.67 1.96 -12.53
N GLY A 217 -23.94 1.67 -11.45
CA GLY A 217 -22.62 1.06 -11.48
C GLY A 217 -21.52 2.12 -11.42
N ASN A 218 -20.52 2.07 -12.29
CA ASN A 218 -19.46 3.07 -12.39
C ASN A 218 -20.03 4.38 -12.94
N ILE A 219 -20.09 5.40 -12.08
CA ILE A 219 -20.65 6.72 -12.40
C ILE A 219 -19.60 7.80 -12.20
N ALA A 220 -19.80 8.93 -12.88
CA ALA A 220 -19.00 10.12 -12.65
C ALA A 220 -19.89 11.25 -12.13
N LEU A 221 -19.39 12.01 -11.16
CA LEU A 221 -20.03 13.21 -10.67
C LEU A 221 -19.26 14.43 -11.16
N SER A 222 -19.96 15.33 -11.85
CA SER A 222 -19.45 16.64 -12.22
C SER A 222 -20.45 17.68 -11.71
N LEU A 223 -19.98 18.69 -11.00
CA LEU A 223 -20.80 19.77 -10.45
C LEU A 223 -20.40 21.08 -11.14
N PRO A 224 -21.11 21.49 -12.22
CA PRO A 224 -20.73 22.68 -12.98
C PRO A 224 -20.80 23.95 -12.13
N GLY A 225 -19.72 24.74 -12.15
CA GLY A 225 -19.69 26.06 -11.53
C GLY A 225 -19.54 26.07 -10.01
N THR A 226 -19.08 24.97 -9.40
CA THR A 226 -18.65 24.94 -8.00
C THR A 226 -17.12 24.84 -7.93
N ARG A 227 -16.48 25.77 -7.23
CA ARG A 227 -15.02 25.89 -7.09
C ARG A 227 -14.57 25.54 -5.68
N TYR A 228 -15.43 25.71 -4.68
CA TYR A 228 -15.07 25.54 -3.26
C TYR A 228 -15.49 24.19 -2.67
N VAL A 229 -16.33 23.44 -3.37
CA VAL A 229 -16.66 22.07 -3.00
C VAL A 229 -15.55 21.17 -3.53
N THR A 230 -14.84 20.45 -2.65
CA THR A 230 -13.72 19.55 -2.98
C THR A 230 -14.07 18.47 -4.01
N PHE A 231 -15.37 18.23 -4.25
CA PHE A 231 -15.92 17.33 -5.26
C PHE A 231 -16.34 18.04 -6.57
N GLY A 232 -15.97 19.30 -6.77
CA GLY A 232 -16.31 20.11 -7.94
C GLY A 232 -15.57 19.73 -9.22
N GLY A 233 -14.38 19.12 -9.09
CA GLY A 233 -13.68 18.42 -10.18
C GLY A 233 -14.39 17.11 -10.52
N GLY A 234 -14.38 16.70 -11.79
CA GLY A 234 -15.03 15.46 -12.23
C GLY A 234 -14.53 14.25 -11.45
N ASN A 235 -15.36 13.69 -10.58
CA ASN A 235 -15.04 12.48 -9.82
C ASN A 235 -15.44 11.26 -10.63
N ALA A 236 -14.47 10.52 -11.18
CA ALA A 236 -14.72 9.38 -12.08
C ALA A 236 -14.73 8.01 -11.37
N GLY A 237 -14.23 7.92 -10.14
CA GLY A 237 -14.06 6.66 -9.39
C GLY A 237 -15.22 6.26 -8.47
N LEU A 238 -16.48 6.56 -8.84
CA LEU A 238 -17.65 6.28 -7.99
C LEU A 238 -18.41 5.03 -8.48
N PHE A 239 -18.87 4.20 -7.54
CA PHE A 239 -19.80 3.10 -7.84
C PHE A 239 -21.14 3.34 -7.14
N GLY A 240 -22.22 3.51 -7.88
CA GLY A 240 -23.50 3.88 -7.30
C GLY A 240 -24.61 4.11 -8.31
N LEU A 241 -25.58 4.93 -7.91
CA LEU A 241 -26.71 5.36 -8.72
C LEU A 241 -26.69 6.88 -8.84
N LYS A 242 -26.88 7.38 -10.06
CA LYS A 242 -27.06 8.80 -10.37
C LYS A 242 -28.38 8.97 -11.12
N SER A 243 -29.18 9.96 -10.75
CA SER A 243 -30.41 10.29 -11.47
C SER A 243 -30.44 11.78 -11.81
N GLU A 244 -30.92 12.09 -13.01
CA GLU A 244 -31.11 13.44 -13.52
C GLU A 244 -32.59 13.61 -13.89
N MET A 245 -33.25 14.58 -13.28
CA MET A 245 -34.65 14.91 -13.47
C MET A 245 -34.79 16.34 -13.96
N GLN A 246 -35.77 16.60 -14.81
CA GLN A 246 -36.07 17.93 -15.32
C GLN A 246 -37.58 18.22 -15.17
N LEU A 247 -37.90 19.28 -14.44
CA LEU A 247 -39.26 19.80 -14.25
C LEU A 247 -39.29 21.24 -14.79
N GLY A 248 -39.59 21.38 -16.08
CA GLY A 248 -39.50 22.67 -16.76
C GLY A 248 -38.07 23.21 -16.76
N ASN A 249 -37.86 24.33 -16.07
CA ASN A 249 -36.56 24.99 -15.92
C ASN A 249 -35.75 24.51 -14.69
N LEU A 250 -36.33 23.63 -13.86
CA LEU A 250 -35.66 23.05 -12.71
C LEU A 250 -35.02 21.71 -13.08
N PHE A 251 -33.70 21.63 -12.94
CA PHE A 251 -32.91 20.42 -13.11
C PHE A 251 -32.49 19.90 -11.74
N VAL A 252 -32.82 18.65 -11.43
CA VAL A 252 -32.45 18.02 -10.17
C VAL A 252 -31.55 16.82 -10.47
N THR A 253 -30.35 16.81 -9.90
CA THR A 253 -29.42 15.68 -9.98
C THR A 253 -29.29 15.07 -8.59
N ALA A 254 -29.53 13.78 -8.45
CA ALA A 254 -29.30 13.06 -7.20
C ALA A 254 -28.27 11.95 -7.41
N ILE A 255 -27.47 11.69 -6.38
CA ILE A 255 -26.44 10.66 -6.39
C ILE A 255 -26.44 9.88 -5.06
N ALA A 256 -26.24 8.59 -5.17
CA ALA A 256 -25.96 7.71 -4.04
C ALA A 256 -24.87 6.73 -4.47
N SER A 257 -23.67 6.87 -3.90
CA SER A 257 -22.49 6.15 -4.39
C SER A 257 -21.51 5.81 -3.30
N GLN A 258 -20.61 4.89 -3.61
CA GLN A 258 -19.44 4.57 -2.83
C GLN A 258 -18.20 4.96 -3.63
N GLU A 259 -17.26 5.66 -2.98
CA GLU A 259 -15.98 6.01 -3.57
C GLU A 259 -15.09 4.76 -3.65
N LYS A 260 -14.48 4.54 -4.81
CA LYS A 260 -13.51 3.46 -5.04
C LYS A 260 -12.06 3.95 -5.21
N GLY A 261 -11.81 5.26 -5.18
CA GLY A 261 -10.48 5.87 -5.29
C GLY A 261 -10.18 6.83 -4.13
N GLU A 262 -8.94 7.28 -4.02
CA GLU A 262 -8.52 8.30 -3.06
C GLU A 262 -7.83 9.45 -3.80
N SER A 263 -8.23 10.69 -3.51
CA SER A 263 -7.57 11.90 -4.03
C SER A 263 -6.32 12.24 -3.22
N LYS A 264 -5.20 12.48 -3.91
CA LYS A 264 -3.90 12.83 -3.33
C LYS A 264 -3.33 14.08 -3.99
N LYS A 265 -2.47 14.79 -3.24
CA LYS A 265 -1.76 15.99 -3.70
C LYS A 265 -0.28 15.84 -3.39
N LEU A 266 0.57 16.13 -4.38
CA LEU A 266 2.01 16.25 -4.26
C LEU A 266 2.43 17.67 -4.64
N SER A 267 3.28 18.30 -3.84
CA SER A 267 3.84 19.62 -4.12
C SER A 267 5.36 19.55 -4.08
N ALA A 268 6.01 20.22 -5.04
CA ALA A 268 7.47 20.31 -5.13
C ALA A 268 7.89 21.76 -5.45
N SER A 269 9.00 22.20 -4.88
CA SER A 269 9.53 23.57 -5.07
C SER A 269 10.97 23.50 -5.58
N GLY A 270 11.32 24.35 -6.54
CA GLY A 270 12.67 24.47 -7.08
C GLY A 270 13.12 23.34 -8.01
N GLY A 271 12.19 22.52 -8.54
CA GLY A 271 12.53 21.31 -9.29
C GLY A 271 13.20 20.22 -8.45
N ALA A 272 13.20 20.40 -7.13
CA ALA A 272 13.75 19.45 -6.17
C ALA A 272 12.64 18.99 -5.22
N GLN A 273 12.72 17.74 -4.80
CA GLN A 273 11.95 17.30 -3.65
C GLN A 273 12.79 17.64 -2.41
N ALA A 274 12.36 18.67 -1.68
CA ALA A 274 12.89 18.92 -0.34
C ALA A 274 12.51 17.73 0.54
N LYS A 275 13.51 17.06 1.09
CA LYS A 275 13.34 15.97 2.04
C LYS A 275 13.87 16.41 3.38
N ASP A 276 12.95 16.54 4.32
CA ASP A 276 13.25 16.76 5.73
C ASP A 276 13.32 15.39 6.41
N TYR A 277 14.43 15.13 7.09
CA TYR A 277 14.66 13.88 7.80
C TYR A 277 15.26 14.17 9.17
N ASN A 278 14.58 13.70 10.22
CA ASN A 278 15.03 13.87 11.60
C ASN A 278 15.47 12.52 12.15
N VAL A 279 16.68 12.47 12.70
CA VAL A 279 17.24 11.29 13.37
C VAL A 279 17.60 11.63 14.82
N ARG A 280 17.16 10.80 15.78
CA ARG A 280 17.51 10.98 17.20
C ARG A 280 18.90 10.43 17.48
N ASP A 281 19.55 10.92 18.53
CA ASP A 281 20.84 10.40 19.03
C ASP A 281 20.87 8.86 19.18
N LEU A 282 19.79 8.25 19.64
CA LEU A 282 19.70 6.80 19.80
C LEU A 282 19.72 6.03 18.46
N ASN A 283 19.33 6.66 17.36
CA ASN A 283 19.12 6.03 16.07
C ASN A 283 20.40 6.11 15.20
N TYR A 284 21.55 5.78 15.79
CA TYR A 284 22.78 5.58 15.03
C TYR A 284 22.67 4.33 14.13
N MET A 285 23.61 4.15 13.20
CA MET A 285 23.72 2.99 12.32
C MET A 285 24.15 1.73 13.09
N ARG A 286 23.23 1.23 13.93
CA ARG A 286 23.42 0.04 14.76
C ARG A 286 23.77 -1.17 13.92
N ASP A 287 24.66 -2.00 14.48
CA ASP A 287 25.13 -3.26 13.94
C ASP A 287 25.74 -3.17 12.53
N THR A 288 26.29 -2.01 12.16
CA THR A 288 26.82 -1.75 10.81
C THR A 288 28.33 -1.49 10.79
N TYR A 289 28.83 -0.73 11.76
CA TYR A 289 30.24 -0.34 11.83
C TYR A 289 30.91 -0.95 13.06
N PHE A 290 32.06 -1.59 12.85
CA PHE A 290 32.81 -2.24 13.94
C PHE A 290 34.31 -2.01 13.80
N PHE A 291 34.97 -1.67 14.90
CA PHE A 291 36.41 -1.78 15.03
C PHE A 291 36.82 -3.25 15.11
N LEU A 292 37.94 -3.62 14.49
CA LEU A 292 38.47 -4.98 14.50
C LEU A 292 39.07 -5.36 15.86
N HIS A 293 39.54 -4.37 16.62
CA HIS A 293 40.20 -4.53 17.91
C HIS A 293 40.11 -3.23 18.71
N ARG A 294 40.25 -3.33 20.05
CA ARG A 294 40.22 -2.17 20.96
C ARG A 294 41.34 -1.17 20.66
N GLU A 295 42.49 -1.65 20.22
CA GLU A 295 43.63 -0.81 19.83
C GLU A 295 43.26 0.14 18.68
N TYR A 296 42.62 -0.35 17.62
CA TYR A 296 42.14 0.47 16.50
C TYR A 296 41.12 1.51 16.95
N ARG A 297 40.21 1.12 17.86
CA ARG A 297 39.25 2.04 18.46
C ARG A 297 39.93 3.17 19.22
N GLU A 298 40.91 2.88 20.06
CA GLU A 298 41.61 3.94 20.82
C GLU A 298 42.45 4.84 19.90
N ASN A 299 43.06 4.28 18.86
CA ASN A 299 43.79 5.05 17.85
C ASN A 299 42.89 5.94 16.99
N PHE A 300 41.62 5.56 16.83
CA PHE A 300 40.65 6.36 16.11
C PHE A 300 40.43 7.74 16.76
N ARG A 301 40.75 7.91 18.04
CA ARG A 301 40.63 9.20 18.75
C ARG A 301 41.66 10.24 18.33
N TYR A 302 42.63 9.90 17.48
CA TYR A 302 43.73 10.80 17.11
C TYR A 302 43.50 11.45 15.75
N TYR A 303 43.75 12.76 15.70
CA TYR A 303 43.49 13.64 14.56
C TYR A 303 44.70 14.53 14.28
N SER A 304 44.79 14.98 13.04
CA SER A 304 45.70 16.05 12.60
C SER A 304 45.09 17.42 12.86
N GLU A 305 45.88 18.49 12.75
CA GLU A 305 45.38 19.88 12.82
C GLU A 305 44.26 20.20 11.82
N LYS A 306 44.19 19.43 10.72
CA LYS A 306 43.14 19.56 9.68
C LYS A 306 41.94 18.65 9.94
N TRP A 307 41.74 18.20 11.18
CA TRP A 307 40.63 17.36 11.60
C TRP A 307 40.49 16.03 10.85
N ARG A 308 41.59 15.49 10.32
CA ARG A 308 41.63 14.16 9.71
C ARG A 308 42.24 13.16 10.66
N HIS A 309 41.66 11.96 10.73
CA HIS A 309 42.21 10.85 11.51
C HIS A 309 43.67 10.59 11.19
N LEU A 310 44.46 10.46 12.24
CA LEU A 310 45.84 10.01 12.15
C LEU A 310 45.91 8.55 12.53
N ALA A 311 46.58 7.79 11.68
CA ALA A 311 47.11 6.48 12.05
C ALA A 311 48.30 6.69 13.00
N VAL A 312 48.01 7.02 14.25
CA VAL A 312 49.01 7.16 15.30
C VAL A 312 49.61 5.78 15.55
N PRO A 313 50.95 5.68 15.72
CA PRO A 313 51.68 4.50 15.30
C PRO A 313 51.42 3.33 16.25
N THR A 314 50.58 2.42 15.81
CA THR A 314 50.84 0.99 16.05
C THR A 314 51.78 0.46 14.97
N GLY A 315 51.78 1.10 13.78
CA GLY A 315 52.41 0.55 12.59
C GLY A 315 51.70 -0.70 12.06
N ARG A 316 50.61 -1.13 12.70
CA ARG A 316 49.86 -2.36 12.42
C ARG A 316 48.73 -2.08 11.45
N GLN A 317 48.97 -2.36 10.18
CA GLN A 317 47.97 -2.29 9.13
C GLN A 317 47.42 -3.68 8.83
N ILE A 318 46.12 -3.75 8.55
CA ILE A 318 45.47 -5.00 8.14
C ILE A 318 45.91 -5.36 6.72
N ARG A 319 46.56 -6.51 6.54
CA ARG A 319 46.96 -7.00 5.21
C ARG A 319 45.88 -7.85 4.57
N ARG A 320 45.24 -8.70 5.36
CA ARG A 320 44.17 -9.59 4.94
C ARG A 320 43.09 -9.62 6.01
N LEU A 321 41.84 -9.62 5.57
CA LEU A 321 40.67 -9.67 6.45
C LEU A 321 39.59 -10.53 5.82
N GLU A 322 39.02 -11.40 6.63
CA GLU A 322 37.85 -12.19 6.32
C GLU A 322 36.79 -11.96 7.39
N VAL A 323 35.57 -11.64 6.97
CA VAL A 323 34.44 -11.38 7.88
C VAL A 323 33.44 -12.52 7.76
N TYR A 324 32.86 -12.91 8.89
CA TYR A 324 31.95 -14.03 9.02
C TYR A 324 30.75 -13.66 9.88
N VAL A 325 29.59 -14.20 9.53
CA VAL A 325 28.39 -14.17 10.37
C VAL A 325 27.91 -15.58 10.67
N THR A 326 27.25 -15.81 11.80
CA THR A 326 26.64 -17.11 12.06
C THR A 326 25.57 -17.42 11.02
N GLY A 327 25.70 -18.56 10.35
CA GLY A 327 24.74 -19.07 9.37
C GLY A 327 24.03 -20.33 9.86
N ARG A 328 23.21 -20.91 8.98
CA ARG A 328 22.50 -22.16 9.27
C ARG A 328 23.47 -23.33 9.34
N LEU A 329 23.20 -24.26 10.25
CA LEU A 329 24.01 -25.47 10.47
C LEU A 329 23.95 -26.46 9.31
N ASP A 330 22.88 -26.44 8.52
CA ASP A 330 22.63 -27.37 7.41
C ASP A 330 23.17 -26.88 6.05
N ASP A 331 23.67 -25.65 5.96
CA ASP A 331 24.29 -25.14 4.74
C ASP A 331 25.75 -25.61 4.64
N PRO A 332 26.11 -26.44 3.63
CA PRO A 332 27.45 -26.98 3.48
C PRO A 332 28.52 -25.93 3.16
N LYS A 333 28.14 -24.69 2.80
CA LYS A 333 29.08 -23.59 2.60
C LYS A 333 29.54 -22.93 3.89
N ASN A 334 28.83 -23.17 5.00
CA ASN A 334 29.18 -22.61 6.29
C ASN A 334 30.20 -23.49 7.01
N ILE A 335 31.13 -22.87 7.72
CA ILE A 335 32.24 -23.54 8.39
C ILE A 335 31.90 -23.68 9.89
N PRO A 336 31.73 -24.90 10.43
CA PRO A 336 31.55 -25.10 11.86
C PRO A 336 32.79 -24.66 12.64
N GLY A 337 32.58 -23.89 13.71
CA GLY A 337 33.68 -23.36 14.52
C GLY A 337 33.20 -22.56 15.72
N ASP A 338 34.15 -21.84 16.31
CA ASP A 338 33.95 -21.02 17.50
C ASP A 338 34.53 -19.61 17.26
N ALA A 339 33.78 -18.57 17.63
CA ALA A 339 34.27 -17.21 17.69
C ALA A 339 34.53 -16.82 19.14
N TYR A 340 35.70 -16.26 19.42
CA TYR A 340 36.18 -15.92 20.76
C TYR A 340 36.43 -14.43 20.87
N ARG A 341 36.27 -13.87 22.06
CA ARG A 341 36.60 -12.47 22.35
C ARG A 341 37.98 -12.05 21.82
N GLU A 342 38.98 -12.90 22.05
CA GLU A 342 40.31 -12.80 21.46
C GLU A 342 40.78 -14.19 21.03
N ALA A 343 41.40 -14.26 19.85
CA ALA A 343 41.92 -15.48 19.25
C ALA A 343 43.20 -15.16 18.47
N LEU A 344 44.33 -14.99 19.18
CA LEU A 344 45.63 -14.78 18.57
C LEU A 344 46.28 -16.14 18.26
N LEU A 345 46.68 -16.34 17.01
CA LEU A 345 47.27 -17.58 16.50
C LEU A 345 48.65 -17.31 15.90
N ASP A 346 49.48 -18.36 15.79
CA ASP A 346 50.68 -18.32 14.95
C ASP A 346 50.36 -18.67 13.48
N ALA A 347 51.38 -18.62 12.60
CA ALA A 347 51.22 -18.91 11.18
C ALA A 347 50.76 -20.36 10.92
N GLU A 348 51.12 -21.28 11.81
CA GLU A 348 50.70 -22.68 11.79
C GLU A 348 49.30 -22.90 12.40
N GLY A 349 48.65 -21.86 12.94
CA GLY A 349 47.33 -21.90 13.56
C GLY A 349 47.28 -22.50 14.96
N ASN A 350 48.41 -22.58 15.65
CA ASN A 350 48.45 -22.87 17.07
C ASN A 350 47.99 -21.63 17.85
N VAL A 351 47.35 -21.88 18.98
CA VAL A 351 46.82 -20.83 19.84
C VAL A 351 47.96 -20.18 20.64
N LEU A 352 48.13 -18.87 20.47
CA LEU A 352 48.99 -18.04 21.31
C LEU A 352 48.18 -17.43 22.46
N VAL A 353 47.01 -16.88 22.14
CA VAL A 353 46.06 -16.33 23.12
C VAL A 353 44.65 -16.72 22.70
N LEU A 354 43.86 -17.24 23.64
CA LEU A 354 42.45 -17.52 23.44
C LEU A 354 41.69 -17.09 24.68
N ASP A 355 40.73 -16.19 24.50
CA ASP A 355 39.88 -15.73 25.59
C ASP A 355 38.48 -16.32 25.47
N GLU A 356 38.21 -17.30 26.33
CA GLU A 356 36.97 -18.07 26.32
C GLU A 356 35.83 -17.44 27.13
N ARG A 357 36.05 -16.28 27.77
CA ARG A 357 35.01 -15.61 28.57
C ARG A 357 33.78 -15.25 27.76
N GLU A 358 33.97 -14.89 26.50
CA GLU A 358 32.92 -14.72 25.50
C GLU A 358 33.25 -15.64 24.32
N ARG A 359 32.42 -16.69 24.14
CA ARG A 359 32.56 -17.65 23.05
C ARG A 359 31.21 -17.90 22.39
N VAL A 360 31.15 -17.71 21.07
CA VAL A 360 30.00 -18.10 20.25
C VAL A 360 30.36 -19.31 19.39
N SER A 361 29.74 -20.45 19.71
CA SER A 361 29.82 -21.66 18.90
C SER A 361 28.76 -21.64 17.80
N GLY A 362 29.10 -22.09 16.59
CA GLY A 362 28.13 -22.13 15.49
C GLY A 362 28.71 -22.58 14.15
N SER A 363 27.91 -22.39 13.10
CA SER A 363 28.38 -22.49 11.73
C SER A 363 28.52 -21.08 11.16
N PHE A 364 29.66 -20.77 10.55
CA PHE A 364 29.99 -19.42 10.12
C PHE A 364 29.97 -19.30 8.60
N ARG A 365 29.19 -18.34 8.11
CA ARG A 365 29.10 -17.97 6.71
C ARG A 365 30.08 -16.84 6.42
N LYS A 366 30.98 -17.05 5.47
CA LYS A 366 31.90 -16.03 5.00
C LYS A 366 31.15 -14.93 4.24
N LEU A 367 31.46 -13.68 4.55
CA LEU A 367 31.01 -12.51 3.81
C LEU A 367 31.97 -12.18 2.67
N VAL A 368 31.44 -11.57 1.60
CA VAL A 368 32.20 -11.20 0.41
C VAL A 368 32.62 -9.73 0.50
N PRO A 369 33.93 -9.40 0.39
CA PRO A 369 34.40 -8.02 0.34
C PRO A 369 33.77 -7.23 -0.81
N GLU A 370 33.58 -5.92 -0.62
CA GLU A 370 32.93 -4.96 -1.53
C GLU A 370 31.44 -5.20 -1.85
N GLN A 371 30.94 -6.41 -1.59
CA GLN A 371 29.53 -6.77 -1.70
C GLN A 371 28.84 -6.69 -0.34
N ASP A 372 29.33 -7.46 0.63
CA ASP A 372 28.72 -7.60 1.95
C ASP A 372 29.34 -6.65 2.98
N TYR A 373 30.63 -6.31 2.81
CA TYR A 373 31.34 -5.38 3.70
C TYR A 373 32.48 -4.65 2.99
N ARG A 374 32.88 -3.52 3.55
CA ARG A 374 34.11 -2.77 3.26
C ARG A 374 34.93 -2.64 4.53
N TYR A 375 36.23 -2.39 4.40
CA TYR A 375 37.10 -2.19 5.56
C TYR A 375 38.17 -1.15 5.27
N GLU A 376 38.60 -0.44 6.31
CA GLU A 376 39.72 0.50 6.25
C GLU A 376 40.96 -0.14 6.90
N PRO A 377 41.98 -0.53 6.12
CA PRO A 377 43.13 -1.27 6.62
C PRO A 377 43.95 -0.55 7.70
N THR A 378 43.97 0.79 7.65
CA THR A 378 44.84 1.59 8.52
C THR A 378 44.17 1.92 9.85
N LEU A 379 42.88 2.27 9.80
CA LEU A 379 42.08 2.59 10.98
C LEU A 379 41.40 1.36 11.59
N GLY A 380 41.50 0.20 10.94
CA GLY A 380 41.11 -1.10 11.48
C GLY A 380 39.64 -1.20 11.84
N TYR A 381 38.75 -0.80 10.94
CA TYR A 381 37.31 -0.96 11.08
C TYR A 381 36.67 -1.55 9.82
N ILE A 382 35.48 -2.12 10.00
CA ILE A 382 34.62 -2.61 8.92
C ILE A 382 33.32 -1.82 8.88
N ARG A 383 32.77 -1.69 7.69
CA ARG A 383 31.41 -1.22 7.41
C ARG A 383 30.68 -2.31 6.66
N LEU A 384 29.63 -2.86 7.25
CA LEU A 384 28.75 -3.81 6.56
C LEU A 384 27.86 -3.06 5.56
N THR A 385 27.56 -3.69 4.42
CA THR A 385 26.57 -3.18 3.46
C THR A 385 25.16 -3.34 4.01
N GLN A 386 24.93 -4.42 4.76
CA GLN A 386 23.70 -4.68 5.50
C GLN A 386 24.05 -4.89 6.98
N ARG A 387 23.28 -4.29 7.88
CA ARG A 387 23.47 -4.48 9.32
C ARG A 387 23.39 -5.97 9.69
N ALA A 388 24.20 -6.39 10.66
CA ALA A 388 24.10 -7.73 11.24
C ALA A 388 22.72 -7.92 11.90
N GLN A 389 22.08 -9.07 11.66
CA GLN A 389 20.72 -9.29 12.14
C GLN A 389 20.69 -9.63 13.63
N GLU A 390 19.51 -9.50 14.24
CA GLU A 390 19.29 -9.97 15.61
C GLU A 390 19.50 -11.49 15.69
N GLY A 391 20.22 -11.95 16.72
CA GLY A 391 20.56 -13.36 16.90
C GLY A 391 21.76 -13.87 16.07
N GLU A 392 22.29 -13.06 15.15
CA GLU A 392 23.56 -13.37 14.46
C GLU A 392 24.76 -12.92 15.31
N ALA A 393 25.84 -13.70 15.32
CA ALA A 393 27.14 -13.19 15.78
C ALA A 393 28.00 -12.77 14.58
N LEU A 394 28.80 -11.73 14.76
CA LEU A 394 29.76 -11.21 13.77
C LEU A 394 31.16 -11.51 14.25
N ALA A 395 31.98 -12.12 13.38
CA ALA A 395 33.34 -12.53 13.70
C ALA A 395 34.27 -12.28 12.51
N VAL A 396 35.57 -12.26 12.77
CA VAL A 396 36.60 -11.98 11.79
C VAL A 396 37.80 -12.89 11.94
N ALA A 397 38.53 -13.06 10.85
CA ALA A 397 39.92 -13.48 10.86
C ALA A 397 40.75 -12.46 10.09
N TYR A 398 41.88 -12.00 10.62
CA TYR A 398 42.75 -11.03 9.97
C TYR A 398 44.23 -11.22 10.30
N GLU A 399 45.07 -10.71 9.40
CA GLU A 399 46.53 -10.72 9.51
C GLU A 399 47.03 -9.28 9.36
N THR A 400 47.90 -8.85 10.28
CA THR A 400 48.55 -7.53 10.25
C THR A 400 49.89 -7.56 9.53
N ASN A 401 50.47 -6.39 9.26
CA ASN A 401 51.76 -6.26 8.57
C ASN A 401 53.00 -6.61 9.40
N ASP A 402 52.88 -6.64 10.73
CA ASP A 402 53.89 -7.18 11.65
C ASP A 402 53.74 -8.69 11.90
N GLY A 403 52.71 -9.34 11.32
CA GLY A 403 52.53 -10.78 11.31
C GLY A 403 51.64 -11.34 12.43
N GLU A 404 50.93 -10.48 13.19
CA GLU A 404 49.91 -10.96 14.13
C GLU A 404 48.69 -11.50 13.37
N ILE A 405 48.22 -12.68 13.79
CA ILE A 405 47.07 -13.36 13.18
C ILE A 405 45.97 -13.49 14.23
N HIS A 406 44.86 -12.82 13.98
CA HIS A 406 43.65 -12.95 14.79
C HIS A 406 42.67 -13.87 14.04
N GLY A 407 42.30 -15.00 14.63
CA GLY A 407 41.46 -16.01 13.98
C GLY A 407 42.16 -16.80 12.87
N ASP A 408 41.54 -17.89 12.44
CA ASP A 408 42.08 -18.84 11.46
C ASP A 408 41.95 -18.31 10.01
N ILE A 409 42.69 -17.25 9.66
CA ILE A 409 42.68 -16.67 8.29
C ILE A 409 43.27 -17.60 7.22
N ASN A 410 44.07 -18.59 7.65
CA ASN A 410 44.64 -19.64 6.81
C ASN A 410 44.03 -21.00 7.17
N PHE A 411 42.71 -21.04 7.38
CA PHE A 411 42.03 -22.26 7.80
C PHE A 411 42.24 -23.41 6.82
N VAL A 412 42.58 -24.58 7.37
CA VAL A 412 42.69 -25.86 6.64
C VAL A 412 41.81 -26.88 7.36
N THR A 413 41.16 -27.74 6.59
CA THR A 413 40.32 -28.82 7.13
C THR A 413 41.15 -29.78 8.00
N GLY A 414 40.60 -30.18 9.15
CA GLY A 414 41.26 -31.11 10.09
C GLY A 414 41.69 -30.50 11.44
N ARG A 415 41.51 -29.19 11.63
CA ARG A 415 41.66 -28.52 12.94
C ARG A 415 40.42 -27.67 13.29
N PRO A 416 40.22 -27.27 14.56
CA PRO A 416 39.11 -26.39 14.93
C PRO A 416 39.20 -25.04 14.21
N PHE A 417 38.09 -24.56 13.68
CA PHE A 417 37.98 -23.22 13.08
C PHE A 417 37.69 -22.19 14.17
N ARG A 418 38.62 -21.26 14.39
CA ARG A 418 38.54 -20.24 15.44
C ARG A 418 38.52 -18.85 14.82
N LEU A 419 37.63 -18.00 15.28
CA LEU A 419 37.50 -16.60 14.82
C LEU A 419 37.62 -15.64 15.99
N LYS A 420 37.96 -14.38 15.70
CA LYS A 420 37.81 -13.29 16.67
C LYS A 420 36.40 -12.71 16.59
N LEU A 421 35.72 -12.61 17.72
CA LEU A 421 34.37 -12.07 17.84
C LEU A 421 34.39 -10.54 17.80
N LEU A 422 33.51 -9.94 17.00
CA LEU A 422 33.24 -8.50 16.99
C LEU A 422 31.90 -8.15 17.64
N ARG A 423 30.93 -9.07 17.55
CA ARG A 423 29.58 -8.91 18.11
C ARG A 423 29.02 -10.28 18.49
N GLU A 424 28.51 -10.40 19.70
CA GLU A 424 27.80 -11.60 20.14
C GLU A 424 26.38 -11.70 19.53
N ARG A 425 25.73 -12.86 19.68
CA ARG A 425 24.30 -12.97 19.41
C ARG A 425 23.57 -12.12 20.44
N THR A 426 22.75 -11.18 19.99
CA THR A 426 21.87 -10.44 20.90
C THR A 426 20.93 -11.43 21.60
N THR A 427 21.17 -11.74 22.87
CA THR A 427 20.24 -12.49 23.71
C THR A 427 19.57 -11.54 24.70
N LEU A 428 18.25 -11.63 24.83
CA LEU A 428 17.54 -10.97 25.92
C LEU A 428 17.61 -11.85 27.19
N PRO A 429 17.89 -11.26 28.37
CA PRO A 429 18.27 -9.87 28.59
C PRO A 429 19.72 -9.62 28.19
N ALA A 430 20.00 -8.39 27.74
CA ALA A 430 21.35 -8.01 27.38
C ALA A 430 22.32 -8.21 28.56
N PRO A 431 23.61 -8.50 28.30
CA PRO A 431 24.60 -8.75 29.35
C PRO A 431 24.56 -7.67 30.43
N ARG A 432 24.58 -8.09 31.71
CA ARG A 432 24.60 -7.18 32.87
C ARG A 432 25.88 -6.35 32.93
N ASP A 433 26.96 -6.88 32.36
CA ASP A 433 28.24 -6.22 32.19
C ASP A 433 28.44 -6.00 30.70
N LEU A 434 28.74 -4.77 30.28
CA LEU A 434 29.05 -4.50 28.88
C LEU A 434 30.37 -5.17 28.52
N ASP A 435 30.29 -6.13 27.61
CA ASP A 435 31.43 -6.91 27.14
C ASP A 435 32.39 -6.08 26.26
N ASP A 436 33.65 -6.53 26.12
CA ASP A 436 34.66 -5.79 25.32
C ASP A 436 34.20 -5.63 23.85
N THR A 437 33.41 -6.58 23.35
CA THR A 437 32.84 -6.56 22.00
C THR A 437 31.76 -5.47 21.81
N TRP A 438 31.02 -5.09 22.86
CA TRP A 438 30.04 -4.00 22.80
C TRP A 438 30.65 -2.65 22.42
N HIS A 439 31.89 -2.42 22.85
CA HIS A 439 32.61 -1.18 22.58
C HIS A 439 33.25 -1.14 21.19
N LEU A 440 33.34 -2.27 20.50
CA LEU A 440 33.86 -2.34 19.12
C LEU A 440 32.85 -1.78 18.10
N GLU A 441 31.55 -1.85 18.39
CA GLU A 441 30.53 -1.24 17.55
C GLU A 441 30.57 0.29 17.65
N TRP A 442 30.51 0.96 16.50
CA TRP A 442 30.41 2.41 16.43
C TRP A 442 29.01 2.88 16.79
N LYS A 443 28.94 3.93 17.60
CA LYS A 443 27.70 4.51 18.12
C LYS A 443 27.61 6.02 17.81
N ASN A 444 28.30 6.43 16.74
CA ASN A 444 28.57 7.81 16.35
C ASN A 444 28.38 8.05 14.84
N VAL A 445 27.78 7.11 14.11
CA VAL A 445 27.46 7.23 12.67
C VAL A 445 25.95 7.23 12.48
N TYR A 446 25.42 8.15 11.69
CA TYR A 446 23.98 8.34 11.48
C TYR A 446 23.63 8.30 10.00
N ASP A 447 22.50 7.70 9.66
CA ASP A 447 21.94 7.77 8.31
C ASP A 447 21.30 9.16 8.09
N LEU A 448 21.56 9.78 6.94
CA LEU A 448 20.98 11.06 6.53
C LEU A 448 19.62 10.89 5.81
N GLY A 449 19.17 9.66 5.61
CA GLY A 449 17.88 9.32 5.04
C GLY A 449 17.83 9.34 3.50
N SER A 450 18.91 9.75 2.84
CA SER A 450 19.07 9.73 1.38
C SER A 450 20.51 9.35 1.00
N ARG A 451 20.77 9.06 -0.28
CA ARG A 451 22.09 8.69 -0.82
C ARG A 451 22.42 9.65 -1.96
N ASN A 452 23.70 9.78 -2.30
CA ASN A 452 24.18 10.68 -3.37
C ASN A 452 23.65 12.12 -3.22
N ILE A 453 23.76 12.66 -2.01
CA ILE A 453 23.21 13.97 -1.65
C ILE A 453 24.05 15.08 -2.31
N PRO A 454 23.46 16.02 -3.06
CA PRO A 454 24.19 17.17 -3.59
C PRO A 454 24.64 18.10 -2.45
N GLU A 455 25.72 18.86 -2.66
CA GLU A 455 26.14 19.91 -1.70
C GLU A 455 25.08 21.00 -1.60
N GLU A 456 24.58 21.42 -2.76
CA GLU A 456 23.62 22.49 -2.88
C GLU A 456 22.30 22.06 -2.22
N GLY A 457 21.90 22.80 -1.20
CA GLY A 457 20.65 22.54 -0.47
C GLY A 457 20.75 21.45 0.61
N LEU A 458 21.94 20.99 0.98
CA LEU A 458 22.17 20.19 2.18
C LEU A 458 22.37 21.12 3.39
N ASP A 459 21.47 21.03 4.37
CA ASP A 459 21.57 21.70 5.68
C ASP A 459 21.41 20.64 6.78
N ILE A 460 22.39 20.54 7.67
CA ILE A 460 22.38 19.59 8.80
C ILE A 460 22.53 20.38 10.08
N ARG A 461 21.59 20.19 11.00
CA ARG A 461 21.58 20.87 12.30
C ARG A 461 21.43 19.86 13.42
N VAL A 462 21.96 20.21 14.59
CA VAL A 462 21.83 19.39 15.80
C VAL A 462 21.13 20.21 16.87
N TYR A 463 20.05 19.65 17.40
CA TYR A 463 19.23 20.28 18.43
C TYR A 463 19.27 19.46 19.71
N PHE A 464 19.32 20.16 20.84
CA PHE A 464 19.00 19.60 22.14
C PHE A 464 17.51 19.75 22.41
N GLN A 465 16.88 18.68 22.86
CA GLN A 465 15.45 18.57 23.16
C GLN A 465 15.27 18.50 24.69
N PRO A 466 14.94 19.61 25.37
CA PRO A 466 14.72 19.62 26.82
C PRO A 466 13.39 18.94 27.19
N GLY A 467 13.43 17.61 27.31
CA GLY A 467 12.25 16.79 27.58
C GLY A 467 11.25 16.73 26.41
N SER A 468 10.17 15.98 26.58
CA SER A 468 9.20 15.71 25.49
C SER A 468 8.35 16.92 25.07
N ALA A 469 8.26 17.97 25.89
CA ALA A 469 7.44 19.16 25.63
C ALA A 469 8.25 20.46 25.46
N GLY A 470 9.58 20.39 25.53
CA GLY A 470 10.46 21.54 25.37
C GLY A 470 10.61 21.98 23.91
N THR A 471 11.01 23.24 23.69
CA THR A 471 11.39 23.72 22.35
C THR A 471 12.82 23.23 22.03
N PRO A 472 13.08 22.65 20.85
CA PRO A 472 14.43 22.30 20.43
C PRO A 472 15.38 23.51 20.45
N GLU A 473 16.58 23.34 21.01
CA GLU A 473 17.63 24.35 21.11
C GLU A 473 18.80 24.00 20.18
N GLU A 474 19.18 24.89 19.25
CA GLU A 474 20.32 24.67 18.34
C GLU A 474 21.67 25.07 18.98
N THR A 475 21.63 25.94 19.99
CA THR A 475 22.83 26.49 20.64
C THR A 475 22.79 26.30 22.15
N LEU A 476 23.96 26.09 22.75
CA LEU A 476 24.18 26.19 24.18
C LEU A 476 24.55 27.63 24.55
N ILE A 477 23.91 28.17 25.59
CA ILE A 477 24.29 29.45 26.21
C ILE A 477 25.39 29.18 27.24
N LEU A 478 26.55 29.79 27.05
CA LEU A 478 27.72 29.67 27.92
C LEU A 478 27.61 30.61 29.13
N PRO A 479 28.28 30.28 30.26
CA PRO A 479 28.46 31.22 31.37
C PRO A 479 29.14 32.51 30.87
N GLY A 480 28.42 33.63 30.85
CA GLY A 480 28.87 34.90 30.29
C GLY A 480 28.08 35.39 29.06
N GLY A 481 27.07 34.64 28.61
CA GLY A 481 26.10 35.08 27.60
C GLY A 481 26.48 34.80 26.15
N GLY A 482 27.66 34.22 25.89
CA GLY A 482 28.03 33.70 24.58
C GLY A 482 27.20 32.47 24.19
N GLN A 483 27.05 32.21 22.89
CA GLN A 483 26.36 31.03 22.36
C GLN A 483 27.34 30.18 21.54
N ILE A 484 27.20 28.86 21.63
CA ILE A 484 27.94 27.89 20.82
C ILE A 484 26.94 26.88 20.25
N SER A 485 27.03 26.56 18.96
CA SER A 485 26.17 25.58 18.31
C SER A 485 26.49 24.16 18.77
N TYR A 486 25.51 23.26 18.73
CA TYR A 486 25.79 21.85 18.99
C TYR A 486 26.63 21.19 17.89
N LEU A 487 26.65 21.74 16.67
CA LEU A 487 27.60 21.33 15.62
C LEU A 487 29.04 21.50 16.11
N ASN A 488 29.37 22.68 16.64
CA ASN A 488 30.68 22.98 17.17
C ASN A 488 30.99 22.15 18.44
N ILE A 489 30.04 22.03 19.38
CA ILE A 489 30.23 21.17 20.58
C ILE A 489 30.61 19.74 20.19
N PHE A 490 29.99 19.19 19.14
CA PHE A 490 30.22 17.83 18.69
C PHE A 490 31.35 17.69 17.66
N GLY A 491 32.09 18.77 17.37
CA GLY A 491 33.23 18.77 16.46
C GLY A 491 32.86 18.59 14.99
N LEU A 492 31.60 18.89 14.61
CA LEU A 492 31.08 18.80 13.24
C LEU A 492 31.30 20.09 12.44
N ASP A 493 31.72 21.18 13.10
CA ASP A 493 32.00 22.50 12.54
C ASP A 493 33.27 23.03 13.23
N GLU A 494 34.42 22.65 12.69
CA GLU A 494 35.75 23.09 13.14
C GLU A 494 36.40 24.06 12.14
N THR A 495 36.03 24.00 10.86
CA THR A 495 36.61 24.84 9.82
C THR A 495 35.61 25.77 9.14
N ASN A 496 36.09 26.91 8.65
CA ASN A 496 35.28 27.79 7.80
C ASN A 496 35.32 27.32 6.34
N VAL A 497 34.53 27.98 5.48
CA VAL A 497 34.53 27.75 4.01
C VAL A 497 35.91 27.81 3.32
N ASN A 498 36.91 28.45 3.93
CA ASN A 498 38.29 28.52 3.39
C ASN A 498 39.20 27.40 3.94
N GLY A 499 38.68 26.52 4.80
CA GLY A 499 39.42 25.43 5.45
C GLY A 499 40.32 25.87 6.61
N GLU A 500 40.13 27.09 7.13
CA GLU A 500 40.82 27.56 8.33
C GLU A 500 40.08 27.05 9.57
N ARG A 501 40.80 26.71 10.66
CA ARG A 501 40.22 26.19 11.91
C ARG A 501 39.49 27.28 12.70
N ARG A 502 38.34 27.69 12.18
CA ARG A 502 37.45 28.69 12.73
C ARG A 502 36.01 28.27 12.40
N PRO A 503 35.24 27.80 13.39
CA PRO A 503 33.85 27.42 13.20
C PRO A 503 33.01 28.56 12.63
N ASP A 504 32.10 28.26 11.70
CA ASP A 504 31.22 29.23 11.05
C ASP A 504 29.72 28.91 11.16
N ASN A 505 29.37 27.95 12.02
CA ASN A 505 28.03 27.41 12.25
C ASN A 505 27.43 26.71 11.02
N GLN A 506 28.26 26.29 10.06
CA GLN A 506 27.87 25.35 9.03
C GLN A 506 28.64 24.05 9.23
N ILE A 507 27.99 22.93 8.93
CA ILE A 507 28.64 21.63 9.05
C ILE A 507 29.79 21.52 8.04
N ASP A 508 30.92 20.96 8.49
CA ASP A 508 32.02 20.60 7.60
C ASP A 508 31.56 19.47 6.67
N LEU A 509 31.59 19.71 5.36
CA LEU A 509 31.18 18.75 4.32
C LEU A 509 32.33 17.88 3.81
N ASP A 510 33.39 17.74 4.59
CA ASP A 510 34.47 16.83 4.25
C ASP A 510 33.97 15.38 4.25
N GLY A 511 34.59 14.53 3.42
CA GLY A 511 34.11 13.17 3.21
C GLY A 511 34.16 12.25 4.44
N PHE A 512 34.76 12.70 5.55
CA PHE A 512 34.77 11.97 6.80
C PHE A 512 33.56 12.36 7.67
N VAL A 513 33.33 13.65 7.92
CA VAL A 513 32.14 14.11 8.67
C VAL A 513 30.87 13.77 7.91
N VAL A 514 30.81 14.08 6.60
CA VAL A 514 29.65 13.80 5.76
C VAL A 514 30.04 12.96 4.55
N ASN A 515 29.67 11.68 4.55
CA ASN A 515 29.74 10.84 3.37
C ASN A 515 28.45 11.00 2.55
N ARG A 516 28.43 11.97 1.62
CA ARG A 516 27.26 12.27 0.78
C ARG A 516 26.84 11.13 -0.15
N GLY A 517 27.79 10.32 -0.62
CA GLY A 517 27.51 9.18 -1.49
C GLY A 517 26.75 8.09 -0.74
N ALA A 518 27.25 7.72 0.44
CA ALA A 518 26.62 6.75 1.32
C ALA A 518 25.50 7.33 2.20
N GLY A 519 25.33 8.66 2.22
CA GLY A 519 24.29 9.33 3.01
C GLY A 519 24.51 9.19 4.50
N GLU A 520 25.73 9.38 4.98
CA GLU A 520 26.10 9.11 6.37
C GLU A 520 26.76 10.33 7.01
N LEU A 521 26.43 10.59 8.27
CA LEU A 521 27.05 11.58 9.14
C LEU A 521 27.87 10.85 10.21
N THR A 522 29.16 11.15 10.28
CA THR A 522 30.07 10.60 11.29
C THR A 522 30.47 11.68 12.27
N PHE A 523 30.16 11.48 13.55
CA PHE A 523 30.65 12.34 14.62
C PHE A 523 32.12 12.00 14.93
N PRO A 524 33.02 12.99 15.04
CA PRO A 524 34.44 12.74 15.34
C PRO A 524 34.68 12.09 16.71
N PHE A 525 33.87 12.44 17.70
CA PHE A 525 33.87 11.77 18.99
C PHE A 525 33.33 10.35 18.86
N LEU A 526 33.94 9.37 19.55
CA LEU A 526 33.42 7.99 19.60
C LEU A 526 32.15 7.89 20.45
N ARG A 527 32.00 8.82 21.40
CA ARG A 527 30.86 8.99 22.29
C ARG A 527 30.42 10.47 22.26
N PRO A 528 29.87 10.97 21.14
CA PRO A 528 29.61 12.40 20.94
C PRO A 528 28.68 13.02 21.98
N PHE A 529 27.74 12.26 22.53
CA PHE A 529 26.81 12.74 23.55
C PHE A 529 27.28 12.50 24.99
N ASP A 530 28.54 12.11 25.18
CA ASP A 530 29.16 11.94 26.50
C ASP A 530 30.20 13.04 26.76
N ALA A 531 29.99 13.83 27.81
CA ALA A 531 30.89 14.91 28.22
C ALA A 531 32.28 14.41 28.64
N ARG A 532 32.43 13.10 28.94
CA ARG A 532 33.70 12.47 29.29
C ARG A 532 34.55 12.14 28.06
N ASP A 533 33.99 12.20 26.85
CA ASP A 533 34.72 11.84 25.64
C ASP A 533 35.76 12.90 25.25
N SER A 534 36.81 12.45 24.57
CA SER A 534 37.88 13.32 24.11
C SER A 534 38.59 12.74 22.89
N VAL A 535 39.14 13.66 22.10
CA VAL A 535 40.01 13.37 20.96
C VAL A 535 41.38 14.03 21.18
N PHE A 536 42.38 13.52 20.47
CA PHE A 536 43.77 13.98 20.54
C PHE A 536 44.15 14.60 19.20
N VAL A 537 44.54 15.87 19.21
CA VAL A 537 44.82 16.62 17.98
C VAL A 537 46.31 16.90 17.95
N PHE A 538 47.00 16.40 16.92
CA PHE A 538 48.42 16.67 16.75
C PHE A 538 48.62 18.14 16.38
N ASP A 539 49.38 18.87 17.18
CA ASP A 539 49.79 20.25 16.93
C ASP A 539 51.21 20.24 16.34
N GLN A 540 51.35 20.76 15.13
CA GLN A 540 52.61 20.80 14.38
C GLN A 540 53.60 21.79 14.97
N ALA A 541 53.14 22.89 15.56
CA ALA A 541 54.01 23.90 16.14
C ALA A 541 54.65 23.39 17.44
N SER A 542 53.88 22.69 18.29
CA SER A 542 54.39 22.10 19.53
C SER A 542 54.93 20.67 19.37
N GLN A 543 54.73 20.02 18.22
CA GLN A 543 55.08 18.61 17.97
C GLN A 543 54.50 17.67 19.02
N SER A 544 53.27 17.95 19.50
CA SER A 544 52.63 17.21 20.58
C SER A 544 51.13 17.04 20.35
N PHE A 545 50.52 16.04 20.99
CA PHE A 545 49.07 15.87 20.96
C PHE A 545 48.40 16.72 22.05
N GLN A 546 47.44 17.55 21.65
CA GLN A 546 46.58 18.29 22.55
C GLN A 546 45.27 17.52 22.78
N VAL A 547 44.80 17.50 24.03
CA VAL A 547 43.52 16.86 24.38
C VAL A 547 42.38 17.84 24.15
N PHE A 548 41.48 17.49 23.24
CA PHE A 548 40.24 18.21 23.01
C PHE A 548 39.09 17.44 23.68
N LYS A 549 38.62 17.95 24.82
CA LYS A 549 37.49 17.37 25.55
C LYS A 549 36.19 17.83 24.93
N ASN A 550 35.19 16.94 24.90
CA ASN A 550 33.84 17.31 24.52
C ASN A 550 33.32 18.41 25.48
N PRO A 551 33.00 19.62 24.99
CA PRO A 551 32.56 20.73 25.83
C PRO A 551 31.10 20.60 26.29
N LEU A 552 30.43 19.48 26.00
CA LEU A 552 29.06 19.22 26.41
C LEU A 552 28.87 19.27 27.94
N PRO A 553 27.87 20.01 28.47
CA PRO A 553 27.55 20.00 29.89
C PRO A 553 27.05 18.64 30.40
N LEU A 554 27.39 18.31 31.65
CA LEU A 554 27.03 17.03 32.29
C LEU A 554 25.51 16.77 32.40
N ASP A 555 24.69 17.82 32.52
CA ASP A 555 23.23 17.71 32.57
C ASP A 555 22.61 17.42 31.19
N LYS A 556 23.32 17.78 30.12
CA LYS A 556 22.90 17.56 28.73
C LYS A 556 23.39 16.25 28.13
N GLN A 557 24.32 15.54 28.78
CA GLN A 557 24.84 14.27 28.28
C GLN A 557 23.77 13.17 28.15
N VAL A 558 24.03 12.24 27.22
CA VAL A 558 23.27 11.03 26.94
C VAL A 558 24.25 9.86 26.87
N THR A 559 24.40 9.15 28.00
CA THR A 559 25.37 8.04 28.11
C THR A 559 24.75 6.66 27.93
N ALA A 560 23.43 6.57 27.98
CA ALA A 560 22.70 5.30 28.03
C ALA A 560 23.04 4.37 26.86
N MET A 561 23.11 4.89 25.63
CA MET A 561 23.40 4.04 24.47
C MET A 561 24.82 3.45 24.44
N TYR A 562 25.74 3.98 25.25
CA TYR A 562 27.09 3.44 25.39
C TYR A 562 27.25 2.55 26.62
N ASP A 563 26.56 2.89 27.72
CA ASP A 563 26.77 2.34 29.06
C ASP A 563 25.68 1.33 29.49
N THR A 564 24.59 1.20 28.75
CA THR A 564 23.56 0.17 28.97
C THR A 564 23.16 -0.47 27.65
N ALA A 565 22.84 -1.77 27.69
CA ALA A 565 22.25 -2.49 26.57
C ALA A 565 20.70 -2.56 26.65
N SER A 566 20.10 -1.97 27.70
CA SER A 566 18.65 -1.87 27.86
C SER A 566 18.05 -0.83 26.90
N TYR A 567 17.39 -1.30 25.84
CA TYR A 567 16.81 -0.41 24.83
C TYR A 567 15.73 0.51 25.40
N SER A 568 14.92 0.05 26.36
CA SER A 568 13.89 0.89 27.00
C SER A 568 14.48 2.04 27.81
N GLU A 569 15.63 1.81 28.46
CA GLU A 569 16.36 2.85 29.16
C GLU A 569 17.01 3.84 28.19
N GLN A 570 17.60 3.33 27.11
CA GLN A 570 18.15 4.16 26.05
C GLN A 570 17.09 5.10 25.46
N GLN A 571 15.90 4.58 25.14
CA GLN A 571 14.78 5.36 24.61
C GLN A 571 14.29 6.46 25.56
N ARG A 572 14.30 6.20 26.86
CA ARG A 572 13.88 7.18 27.88
C ARG A 572 14.85 8.36 28.01
N LEU A 573 16.12 8.14 27.67
CA LEU A 573 17.22 9.09 27.95
C LEU A 573 17.77 9.82 26.71
N THR A 574 17.16 9.63 25.54
CA THR A 574 17.42 10.42 24.31
C THR A 574 17.18 11.91 24.55
N LYS A 575 18.07 12.77 24.05
CA LYS A 575 17.96 14.24 24.21
C LYS A 575 18.34 15.03 22.96
N PHE A 576 18.92 14.41 21.93
CA PHE A 576 19.34 15.13 20.72
C PHE A 576 18.60 14.69 19.47
N ILE A 577 18.36 15.65 18.58
CA ILE A 577 17.77 15.47 17.26
C ILE A 577 18.74 16.06 16.25
N ILE A 578 19.12 15.27 15.26
CA ILE A 578 19.86 15.70 14.08
C ILE A 578 18.80 15.91 12.99
N GLU A 579 18.66 17.14 12.53
CA GLU A 579 17.79 17.53 11.42
C GLU A 579 18.63 17.56 10.15
N VAL A 580 18.13 16.92 9.10
CA VAL A 580 18.74 16.88 7.78
C VAL A 580 17.71 17.43 6.80
N LYS A 581 18.06 18.53 6.15
CA LYS A 581 17.32 19.08 5.02
C LYS A 581 18.17 18.87 3.78
N SER A 582 17.60 18.23 2.77
CA SER A 582 18.27 17.97 1.50
C SER A 582 17.34 18.26 0.32
N GLN A 583 17.91 18.76 -0.78
CA GLN A 583 17.17 19.03 -2.01
C GLN A 583 17.73 18.18 -3.14
N ASN A 584 17.05 17.09 -3.48
CA ASN A 584 17.39 16.30 -4.65
C ASN A 584 16.61 16.83 -5.86
N LYS A 585 17.31 17.40 -6.85
CA LYS A 585 16.72 17.78 -8.13
C LYS A 585 16.20 16.52 -8.83
N THR A 586 14.90 16.44 -9.06
CA THR A 586 14.27 15.32 -9.75
C THR A 586 13.23 15.85 -10.72
N SER A 587 13.29 15.40 -11.97
CA SER A 587 12.22 15.60 -12.95
C SER A 587 11.12 14.54 -12.83
N THR A 588 11.33 13.52 -12.00
CA THR A 588 10.45 12.37 -11.84
C THR A 588 9.86 12.33 -10.44
N TYR A 589 8.53 12.23 -10.38
CA TYR A 589 7.72 12.23 -9.17
C TYR A 589 6.94 10.93 -9.08
N GLN A 590 7.01 10.29 -7.92
CA GLN A 590 6.31 9.04 -7.65
C GLN A 590 4.96 9.34 -6.98
N LEU A 591 3.87 9.17 -7.73
CA LEU A 591 2.48 9.37 -7.30
C LEU A 591 1.90 8.10 -6.63
N GLY A 592 2.61 6.98 -6.71
CA GLY A 592 2.16 5.69 -6.18
C GLY A 592 1.31 4.90 -7.18
N PHE A 593 1.24 3.59 -6.98
CA PHE A 593 0.66 2.66 -7.96
C PHE A 593 -0.81 2.94 -8.29
N ASN A 594 -1.21 2.61 -9.53
CA ASN A 594 -2.58 2.67 -10.04
C ASN A 594 -3.23 4.06 -9.92
N VAL A 595 -2.58 5.08 -10.47
CA VAL A 595 -3.20 6.39 -10.68
C VAL A 595 -4.35 6.23 -11.67
N ILE A 596 -5.51 6.80 -11.37
CA ILE A 596 -6.68 6.78 -12.25
C ILE A 596 -6.37 7.62 -13.48
N GLU A 597 -6.52 7.03 -14.67
CA GLU A 597 -6.23 7.69 -15.94
C GLU A 597 -7.04 9.00 -16.10
N GLY A 598 -6.34 10.10 -16.38
CA GLY A 598 -6.93 11.42 -16.57
C GLY A 598 -7.38 12.12 -15.28
N SER A 599 -7.08 11.55 -14.11
CA SER A 599 -7.35 12.20 -12.82
C SER A 599 -6.30 13.25 -12.42
N GLU A 600 -5.16 13.28 -13.11
CA GLU A 600 -4.05 14.15 -12.78
C GLU A 600 -4.28 15.59 -13.26
N GLU A 601 -4.01 16.55 -12.38
CA GLU A 601 -3.89 17.96 -12.72
C GLU A 601 -2.54 18.46 -12.22
N VAL A 602 -1.69 18.84 -13.18
CA VAL A 602 -0.33 19.32 -12.95
C VAL A 602 -0.29 20.80 -13.22
N SER A 603 0.25 21.58 -12.29
CA SER A 603 0.45 23.01 -12.45
C SER A 603 1.85 23.45 -12.02
N LEU A 604 2.38 24.45 -12.72
CA LEU A 604 3.66 25.10 -12.45
C LEU A 604 3.43 26.60 -12.24
N ARG A 605 3.69 27.10 -11.01
CA ARG A 605 3.39 28.48 -10.59
C ARG A 605 1.93 28.88 -10.83
N GLY A 606 1.01 27.93 -10.63
CA GLY A 606 -0.42 28.10 -10.88
C GLY A 606 -0.85 27.97 -12.35
N ASN A 607 0.08 27.84 -13.30
CA ASN A 607 -0.26 27.58 -14.70
C ASN A 607 -0.37 26.07 -14.94
N ARG A 608 -1.50 25.61 -15.47
CA ARG A 608 -1.72 24.20 -15.78
C ARG A 608 -0.79 23.73 -16.90
N LEU A 609 -0.13 22.60 -16.68
CA LEU A 609 0.74 21.92 -17.65
C LEU A 609 -0.07 20.96 -18.53
N VAL A 610 0.39 20.73 -19.74
CA VAL A 610 -0.26 19.85 -20.73
C VAL A 610 0.39 18.47 -20.76
N ARG A 611 -0.42 17.42 -20.62
CA ARG A 611 0.02 16.02 -20.72
C ARG A 611 0.63 15.72 -22.09
N ASP A 612 1.66 14.88 -22.12
CA ASP A 612 2.41 14.46 -23.30
C ASP A 612 3.22 15.58 -23.99
N THR A 613 3.22 16.80 -23.41
CA THR A 613 4.01 17.95 -23.87
C THR A 613 4.91 18.48 -22.75
N ASP A 614 4.30 18.88 -21.63
CA ASP A 614 4.98 19.45 -20.46
C ASP A 614 5.32 18.41 -19.38
N TYR A 615 4.64 17.27 -19.40
CA TYR A 615 4.93 16.10 -18.58
C TYR A 615 4.38 14.82 -19.23
N VAL A 616 4.92 13.67 -18.83
CA VAL A 616 4.41 12.33 -19.16
C VAL A 616 4.11 11.56 -17.88
N ILE A 617 3.13 10.67 -17.90
CA ILE A 617 2.73 9.88 -16.73
C ILE A 617 2.54 8.40 -17.12
N ASP A 618 3.12 7.51 -16.33
CA ASP A 618 2.77 6.09 -16.32
C ASP A 618 1.74 5.86 -15.21
N TYR A 619 0.50 5.58 -15.60
CA TYR A 619 -0.61 5.41 -14.66
C TYR A 619 -0.52 4.14 -13.80
N PHE A 620 0.17 3.10 -14.29
CA PHE A 620 0.31 1.84 -13.57
C PHE A 620 1.36 1.96 -12.47
N SER A 621 2.56 2.41 -12.82
CA SER A 621 3.62 2.64 -11.84
C SER A 621 3.37 3.89 -11.01
N GLY A 622 2.54 4.82 -11.50
CA GLY A 622 2.33 6.14 -10.91
C GLY A 622 3.53 7.06 -11.04
N THR A 623 4.34 6.86 -12.07
CA THR A 623 5.56 7.65 -12.28
C THR A 623 5.24 8.81 -13.21
N LEU A 624 5.31 10.04 -12.71
CA LEU A 624 5.13 11.25 -13.50
C LEU A 624 6.49 11.91 -13.76
N THR A 625 6.83 12.15 -15.01
CA THR A 625 8.06 12.84 -15.41
C THR A 625 7.74 14.17 -16.07
N VAL A 626 8.18 15.27 -15.46
CA VAL A 626 8.01 16.62 -16.00
C VAL A 626 9.08 16.86 -17.07
N THR A 627 8.65 17.20 -18.28
CA THR A 627 9.52 17.48 -19.43
C THR A 627 9.75 18.98 -19.60
N ASN A 628 8.93 19.83 -18.98
CA ASN A 628 9.07 21.28 -19.05
C ASN A 628 10.32 21.76 -18.27
N PRO A 629 11.33 22.38 -18.93
CA PRO A 629 12.59 22.77 -18.30
C PRO A 629 12.44 23.90 -17.26
N GLU A 630 11.36 24.68 -17.33
CA GLU A 630 11.06 25.72 -16.33
C GLU A 630 10.78 25.14 -14.94
N ALA A 631 10.39 23.86 -14.87
CA ALA A 631 10.18 23.16 -13.62
C ALA A 631 11.49 22.94 -12.82
N ASN A 632 12.66 23.06 -13.46
CA ASN A 632 13.97 22.86 -12.83
C ASN A 632 14.59 24.14 -12.26
N LYS A 633 13.89 25.29 -12.36
CA LYS A 633 14.39 26.56 -11.83
C LYS A 633 14.21 26.63 -10.31
N PRO A 634 15.11 27.27 -9.55
CA PRO A 634 15.05 27.34 -8.08
C PRO A 634 13.73 27.91 -7.51
N ASP A 635 13.03 28.74 -8.28
CA ASP A 635 11.74 29.38 -7.92
C ASP A 635 10.52 28.69 -8.57
N ALA A 636 10.70 27.50 -9.17
CA ALA A 636 9.59 26.69 -9.67
C ALA A 636 8.69 26.21 -8.52
N GLN A 637 7.36 26.26 -8.69
CA GLN A 637 6.40 25.67 -7.75
C GLN A 637 5.51 24.70 -8.52
N LEU A 638 5.76 23.41 -8.37
CA LEU A 638 5.00 22.35 -9.02
C LEU A 638 3.95 21.79 -8.06
N GLU A 639 2.71 21.70 -8.51
CA GLU A 639 1.62 21.06 -7.80
C GLU A 639 0.97 20.00 -8.70
N ILE A 640 0.85 18.78 -8.17
CA ILE A 640 0.26 17.62 -8.84
C ILE A 640 -0.87 17.11 -7.95
N THR A 641 -2.11 17.26 -8.39
CA THR A 641 -3.27 16.59 -7.79
C THR A 641 -3.64 15.38 -8.66
N TYR A 642 -4.03 14.27 -8.05
CA TYR A 642 -4.34 13.02 -8.77
C TYR A 642 -5.20 12.11 -7.90
N GLN A 643 -5.78 11.06 -8.49
CA GLN A 643 -6.52 10.03 -7.76
C GLN A 643 -5.86 8.67 -7.94
N ASN A 644 -5.71 7.89 -6.87
CA ASN A 644 -5.24 6.49 -6.95
C ASN A 644 -6.37 5.53 -6.62
N ASN A 645 -6.36 4.36 -7.26
CA ASN A 645 -7.13 3.23 -6.79
C ASN A 645 -6.37 2.56 -5.62
N GLN A 646 -6.99 2.50 -4.44
CA GLN A 646 -6.35 1.86 -3.28
C GLN A 646 -6.25 0.34 -3.49
N LEU A 647 -5.04 -0.23 -3.34
CA LEU A 647 -4.78 -1.67 -3.38
C LEU A 647 -5.57 -2.43 -2.29
N PHE A 648 -5.81 -1.77 -1.14
CA PHE A 648 -6.57 -2.30 0.00
C PHE A 648 -7.46 -1.18 0.57
N GLN A 649 -8.78 -1.29 0.38
CA GLN A 649 -9.75 -0.40 1.04
C GLN A 649 -10.15 -1.00 2.39
N LEU A 650 -9.47 -0.60 3.47
CA LEU A 650 -9.99 -0.84 4.83
C LEU A 650 -11.21 0.04 5.12
N GLU A 651 -11.32 1.18 4.45
CA GLU A 651 -12.35 2.18 4.69
C GLU A 651 -13.29 2.32 3.49
N LYS A 652 -14.60 2.36 3.78
CA LYS A 652 -15.67 2.53 2.78
C LYS A 652 -16.23 3.94 2.90
N LYS A 653 -16.06 4.74 1.84
CA LYS A 653 -16.61 6.10 1.75
C LYS A 653 -17.89 6.09 0.92
N SER A 654 -18.99 6.55 1.50
CA SER A 654 -20.28 6.70 0.82
C SER A 654 -20.63 8.17 0.65
N ILE A 655 -21.07 8.53 -0.55
CA ILE A 655 -21.50 9.88 -0.94
C ILE A 655 -22.98 9.81 -1.30
N LEU A 656 -23.78 10.60 -0.59
CA LEU A 656 -25.16 10.91 -0.95
C LEU A 656 -25.24 12.37 -1.33
N GLY A 657 -25.93 12.71 -2.40
CA GLY A 657 -25.96 14.09 -2.87
C GLY A 657 -27.22 14.43 -3.64
N SER A 658 -27.59 15.70 -3.59
CA SER A 658 -28.63 16.28 -4.42
C SER A 658 -28.22 17.69 -4.85
N ARG A 659 -28.43 18.01 -6.12
CA ARG A 659 -28.23 19.34 -6.70
C ARG A 659 -29.51 19.77 -7.37
N ALA A 660 -29.96 20.98 -7.09
CA ALA A 660 -31.05 21.64 -7.80
C ALA A 660 -30.50 22.83 -8.57
N GLU A 661 -30.81 22.93 -9.85
CA GLU A 661 -30.40 24.02 -10.74
C GLU A 661 -31.63 24.59 -11.44
N PHE A 662 -31.93 25.85 -11.18
CA PHE A 662 -32.98 26.58 -11.87
C PHE A 662 -32.37 27.42 -13.01
N ARG A 663 -32.65 27.03 -14.26
CA ARG A 663 -32.18 27.74 -15.44
C ARG A 663 -33.11 28.91 -15.78
N ILE A 664 -32.54 30.10 -15.81
CA ILE A 664 -33.25 31.32 -16.20
C ILE A 664 -33.26 31.42 -17.74
N ASN A 665 -32.13 31.13 -18.37
CA ASN A 665 -31.96 31.02 -19.81
C ASN A 665 -30.87 29.97 -20.13
N LYS A 666 -30.41 29.87 -21.38
CA LYS A 666 -29.41 28.87 -21.79
C LYS A 666 -28.05 29.04 -21.09
N ASP A 667 -27.72 30.25 -20.66
CA ASP A 667 -26.40 30.62 -20.16
C ASP A 667 -26.42 31.13 -18.70
N SER A 668 -27.63 31.25 -18.11
CA SER A 668 -27.84 31.77 -16.76
C SER A 668 -28.61 30.81 -15.88
N PHE A 669 -28.07 30.49 -14.71
CA PHE A 669 -28.68 29.60 -13.74
C PHE A 669 -28.39 30.02 -12.30
N ILE A 670 -29.25 29.56 -11.40
CA ILE A 670 -29.02 29.55 -9.96
C ILE A 670 -29.08 28.10 -9.51
N GLY A 671 -28.07 27.66 -8.77
CA GLY A 671 -27.92 26.29 -8.30
C GLY A 671 -27.70 26.23 -6.80
N GLY A 672 -28.03 25.09 -6.21
CA GLY A 672 -27.62 24.72 -4.87
C GLY A 672 -27.39 23.22 -4.77
N THR A 673 -26.36 22.84 -4.03
CA THR A 673 -25.98 21.45 -3.81
C THR A 673 -26.03 21.12 -2.32
N LEU A 674 -26.40 19.89 -2.01
CA LEU A 674 -26.28 19.28 -0.70
C LEU A 674 -25.59 17.93 -0.87
N LEU A 675 -24.46 17.73 -0.20
CA LEU A 675 -23.68 16.49 -0.23
C LEU A 675 -23.44 15.99 1.19
N TYR A 676 -23.66 14.70 1.41
CA TYR A 676 -23.37 14.00 2.65
C TYR A 676 -22.35 12.89 2.38
N LEU A 677 -21.18 13.01 2.98
CA LEU A 677 -20.11 12.03 2.97
C LEU A 677 -20.13 11.26 4.30
N SER A 678 -20.05 9.93 4.24
CA SER A 678 -19.84 9.07 5.41
C SER A 678 -18.75 8.06 5.11
N GLU A 679 -17.75 8.04 5.96
CA GLU A 679 -16.69 7.03 5.98
C GLU A 679 -17.01 5.97 7.03
N ARG A 680 -16.60 4.73 6.76
CA ARG A 680 -16.71 3.62 7.70
C ARG A 680 -15.43 2.79 7.60
N SER A 681 -14.77 2.58 8.73
CA SER A 681 -13.64 1.65 8.82
C SER A 681 -14.11 0.28 9.29
N LEU A 682 -13.40 -0.77 8.89
CA LEU A 682 -13.51 -2.10 9.49
C LEU A 682 -12.94 -2.11 10.91
N GLU A 683 -11.95 -1.26 11.17
CA GLU A 683 -11.35 -1.10 12.50
C GLU A 683 -12.20 -0.16 13.34
N GLN A 684 -12.60 -0.62 14.52
CA GLN A 684 -13.44 0.15 15.44
C GLN A 684 -12.63 1.01 16.40
N ARG A 685 -11.30 1.00 16.27
CA ARG A 685 -10.36 1.67 17.18
C ARG A 685 -9.48 2.62 16.39
N VAL A 686 -9.57 3.91 16.71
CA VAL A 686 -8.68 4.94 16.16
C VAL A 686 -7.45 5.03 17.07
N ARG A 687 -6.24 4.77 16.57
CA ARG A 687 -4.99 4.87 17.35
C ARG A 687 -4.33 6.23 17.10
N LEU A 688 -3.84 6.90 18.14
CA LEU A 688 -3.20 8.23 18.04
C LEU A 688 -1.69 8.19 17.75
N SER A 689 -1.13 7.02 17.43
CA SER A 689 0.31 6.82 17.24
C SER A 689 0.58 6.17 15.89
N GLY A 690 0.97 6.96 14.87
CA GLY A 690 1.36 6.41 13.57
C GLY A 690 1.18 7.30 12.34
N GLY A 691 0.66 8.52 12.46
CA GLY A 691 0.43 9.43 11.32
C GLY A 691 -0.94 9.29 10.64
N GLU A 692 -1.78 8.35 11.10
CA GLU A 692 -3.20 8.26 10.76
C GLU A 692 -4.06 8.81 11.91
N ASP A 693 -3.91 10.10 12.20
CA ASP A 693 -4.50 10.75 13.39
C ASP A 693 -6.01 11.06 13.26
N ARG A 694 -6.76 10.31 12.42
CA ARG A 694 -8.19 10.56 12.18
C ARG A 694 -9.02 9.29 12.15
N GLY A 695 -10.18 9.34 12.81
CA GLY A 695 -11.20 8.31 12.69
C GLY A 695 -12.06 8.48 11.44
N PRO A 696 -12.98 7.53 11.16
CA PRO A 696 -13.89 7.64 10.03
C PRO A 696 -14.75 8.90 10.17
N MET A 697 -14.71 9.76 9.15
CA MET A 697 -15.39 11.06 9.19
C MET A 697 -16.79 11.06 8.58
N LYS A 698 -17.60 12.05 8.94
CA LYS A 698 -18.87 12.38 8.28
C LYS A 698 -18.92 13.87 7.99
N ASN A 699 -19.13 14.24 6.73
CA ASN A 699 -19.18 15.64 6.33
C ASN A 699 -20.51 15.94 5.65
N LEU A 700 -21.16 17.02 6.06
CA LEU A 700 -22.28 17.60 5.32
C LEU A 700 -21.80 18.88 4.64
N VAL A 701 -21.84 18.91 3.32
CA VAL A 701 -21.48 20.07 2.51
C VAL A 701 -22.75 20.62 1.88
N TRP A 702 -22.93 21.93 1.96
CA TRP A 702 -23.96 22.61 1.18
C TRP A 702 -23.36 23.79 0.43
N ASP A 703 -23.88 24.04 -0.77
CA ASP A 703 -23.50 25.18 -1.60
C ASP A 703 -24.71 25.90 -2.18
N PHE A 704 -24.48 27.16 -2.54
CA PHE A 704 -25.34 27.95 -3.40
C PHE A 704 -24.45 28.67 -4.42
N ASN A 705 -24.73 28.47 -5.70
CA ASN A 705 -23.95 29.05 -6.78
C ASN A 705 -24.83 29.67 -7.87
N THR A 706 -24.30 30.68 -8.55
CA THR A 706 -25.00 31.38 -9.63
C THR A 706 -24.05 31.72 -10.76
N ARG A 707 -24.56 31.63 -11.99
CA ARG A 707 -23.93 32.18 -13.18
C ARG A 707 -25.00 32.98 -13.90
N LEU A 708 -24.78 34.27 -14.07
CA LEU A 708 -25.68 35.16 -14.78
C LEU A 708 -24.92 35.79 -15.94
N GLN A 709 -25.37 35.50 -17.16
CA GLN A 709 -24.83 36.11 -18.36
C GLN A 709 -25.80 37.17 -18.87
N PHE A 710 -25.32 38.41 -18.88
CA PHE A 710 -26.02 39.55 -19.45
C PHE A 710 -25.35 39.95 -20.76
N GLN A 711 -26.12 40.49 -21.70
CA GLN A 711 -25.59 41.09 -22.93
C GLN A 711 -25.85 42.60 -22.93
N PRO A 712 -25.20 43.36 -22.03
CA PRO A 712 -25.45 44.78 -21.94
C PRO A 712 -24.81 45.50 -23.14
N ASN A 713 -25.61 46.13 -23.99
CA ASN A 713 -25.09 46.87 -25.15
C ASN A 713 -24.39 48.20 -24.82
N PHE A 714 -24.33 48.62 -23.54
CA PHE A 714 -23.76 49.92 -23.19
C PHE A 714 -22.25 50.00 -23.45
N LEU A 715 -21.52 48.90 -23.27
CA LEU A 715 -20.06 48.89 -23.42
C LEU A 715 -19.66 48.95 -24.89
N SER A 716 -20.31 48.15 -25.74
CA SER A 716 -20.14 48.20 -27.20
C SER A 716 -20.50 49.59 -27.74
N ARG A 717 -21.63 50.17 -27.30
CA ARG A 717 -22.03 51.55 -27.67
C ARG A 717 -21.07 52.62 -27.18
N ALA A 718 -20.47 52.46 -25.99
CA ALA A 718 -19.49 53.41 -25.48
C ALA A 718 -18.18 53.35 -26.28
N LEU A 719 -17.78 52.17 -26.75
CA LEU A 719 -16.61 51.98 -27.60
C LEU A 719 -16.85 52.46 -29.04
N ASP A 720 -18.04 52.23 -29.60
CA ASP A 720 -18.45 52.77 -30.92
C ASP A 720 -18.54 54.30 -30.94
N ALA A 721 -18.68 54.94 -29.77
CA ALA A 721 -18.65 56.40 -29.65
C ALA A 721 -17.23 56.99 -29.86
N LEU A 722 -16.18 56.16 -29.81
CA LEU A 722 -14.82 56.57 -30.16
C LEU A 722 -14.64 56.47 -31.68
N PRO A 723 -14.28 57.56 -32.37
CA PRO A 723 -14.27 57.64 -33.84
C PRO A 723 -13.20 56.79 -34.56
N ILE A 724 -12.56 55.87 -33.84
CA ILE A 724 -11.42 55.05 -34.28
C ILE A 724 -11.74 53.54 -34.17
N ILE A 725 -12.84 53.17 -33.51
CA ILE A 725 -13.20 51.77 -33.22
C ILE A 725 -14.65 51.53 -33.64
N ALA A 726 -14.90 50.44 -34.35
CA ALA A 726 -16.25 49.95 -34.68
C ALA A 726 -16.38 48.51 -34.18
N THR A 727 -17.25 48.30 -33.20
CA THR A 727 -17.49 47.00 -32.58
C THR A 727 -18.67 46.30 -33.26
N GLN A 728 -18.48 45.04 -33.68
CA GLN A 728 -19.54 44.22 -34.30
C GLN A 728 -20.05 43.10 -33.39
N GLN A 729 -19.31 42.79 -32.32
CA GLN A 729 -19.69 41.76 -31.35
C GLN A 729 -20.40 42.39 -30.15
N ALA A 730 -21.47 41.75 -29.69
CA ALA A 730 -22.19 42.19 -28.50
C ALA A 730 -21.32 42.04 -27.24
N SER A 731 -21.34 43.06 -26.38
CA SER A 731 -20.69 42.98 -25.08
C SER A 731 -21.43 42.03 -24.14
N THR A 732 -20.69 41.11 -23.54
CA THR A 732 -21.18 40.13 -22.55
C THR A 732 -20.65 40.47 -21.17
N LEU A 733 -21.51 40.46 -20.15
CA LEU A 733 -21.15 40.58 -18.74
C LEU A 733 -21.51 39.25 -18.05
N ASN A 734 -20.50 38.56 -17.56
CA ASN A 734 -20.67 37.31 -16.81
C ASN A 734 -20.47 37.59 -15.32
N LEU A 735 -21.51 37.31 -14.53
CA LEU A 735 -21.47 37.43 -13.08
C LEU A 735 -21.58 36.03 -12.48
N GLU A 736 -20.52 35.60 -11.82
CA GLU A 736 -20.46 34.31 -11.12
C GLU A 736 -20.33 34.55 -9.61
N GLY A 737 -21.05 33.77 -8.82
CA GLY A 737 -20.99 33.82 -7.36
C GLY A 737 -21.21 32.45 -6.76
N GLU A 738 -20.51 32.16 -5.67
CA GLU A 738 -20.60 30.88 -4.95
C GLU A 738 -20.39 31.12 -3.46
N ILE A 739 -21.23 30.49 -2.64
CA ILE A 739 -21.04 30.33 -1.21
C ILE A 739 -21.19 28.85 -0.86
N ALA A 740 -20.27 28.33 -0.09
CA ALA A 740 -20.28 26.94 0.34
C ALA A 740 -19.85 26.83 1.80
N GLN A 741 -20.39 25.85 2.51
CA GLN A 741 -20.03 25.54 3.89
C GLN A 741 -19.93 24.04 4.08
N ILE A 742 -18.96 23.63 4.90
CA ILE A 742 -18.78 22.25 5.35
C ILE A 742 -19.10 22.20 6.84
N ILE A 743 -19.93 21.24 7.23
CA ILE A 743 -20.21 20.88 8.62
C ILE A 743 -19.53 19.53 8.87
N PRO A 744 -18.31 19.54 9.45
CA PRO A 744 -17.53 18.32 9.63
C PRO A 744 -17.88 17.60 10.94
N ASN A 745 -17.82 16.28 10.90
CA ASN A 745 -17.64 15.42 12.06
C ASN A 745 -16.39 14.58 11.81
N PRO A 746 -15.25 14.91 12.44
CA PRO A 746 -13.95 14.30 12.17
C PRO A 746 -13.82 12.86 12.69
N ASN A 747 -14.71 12.41 13.58
CA ASN A 747 -14.69 11.04 14.10
C ASN A 747 -16.10 10.57 14.47
N ALA A 748 -16.63 9.64 13.67
CA ALA A 748 -17.96 9.07 13.85
C ALA A 748 -18.01 7.88 14.83
N LEU A 749 -16.88 7.45 15.41
CA LEU A 749 -16.81 6.31 16.34
C LEU A 749 -17.09 6.75 17.77
N ASN A 750 -18.34 6.58 18.20
CA ASN A 750 -18.76 6.93 19.55
C ASN A 750 -18.60 5.74 20.50
N ASN A 751 -18.11 5.99 21.71
CA ASN A 751 -18.11 5.00 22.80
C ASN A 751 -19.14 5.41 23.86
N LYS A 752 -20.10 4.52 24.14
CA LYS A 752 -21.12 4.76 25.17
C LYS A 752 -20.54 4.82 26.58
N GLU A 753 -19.40 4.17 26.83
CA GLU A 753 -18.76 4.10 28.14
C GLU A 753 -18.01 5.39 28.50
N THR A 754 -17.51 6.13 27.51
CA THR A 754 -16.87 7.44 27.74
C THR A 754 -17.89 8.57 27.85
N GLY A 755 -19.14 8.33 27.45
CA GLY A 755 -20.18 9.35 27.38
C GLY A 755 -19.93 10.44 26.34
N ASP A 756 -18.92 10.28 25.48
CA ASP A 756 -18.55 11.25 24.45
C ASP A 756 -19.25 10.93 23.11
N PRO A 757 -20.20 11.77 22.65
CA PRO A 757 -20.89 11.56 21.39
C PRO A 757 -20.12 12.09 20.16
N ASN A 758 -18.92 12.66 20.34
CA ASN A 758 -18.14 13.34 19.30
C ASN A 758 -16.86 12.58 18.90
N GLY A 759 -16.88 11.25 19.00
CA GLY A 759 -15.77 10.40 18.58
C GLY A 759 -14.78 10.07 19.70
N VAL A 760 -14.28 8.84 19.72
CA VAL A 760 -13.27 8.36 20.68
C VAL A 760 -12.05 7.86 19.93
N ALA A 761 -10.87 8.14 20.49
CA ALA A 761 -9.59 7.65 20.01
C ALA A 761 -8.79 7.05 21.18
N TYR A 762 -7.99 6.05 20.87
CA TYR A 762 -7.15 5.32 21.80
C TYR A 762 -5.74 5.92 21.78
N VAL A 763 -5.29 6.37 22.95
CA VAL A 763 -3.89 6.75 23.18
C VAL A 763 -3.02 5.49 23.28
N ASP A 764 -3.55 4.46 23.94
CA ASP A 764 -2.97 3.12 24.09
C ASP A 764 -4.14 2.13 24.27
N ASP A 765 -4.08 0.97 23.62
CA ASP A 765 -5.09 -0.09 23.74
C ASP A 765 -4.63 -1.32 24.52
N PHE A 766 -3.38 -1.33 25.02
CA PHE A 766 -2.80 -2.41 25.84
C PHE A 766 -2.94 -3.82 25.25
N GLU A 767 -3.01 -3.93 23.91
CA GLU A 767 -3.29 -5.18 23.18
C GLU A 767 -2.05 -5.83 22.57
#